data_AF-A0A372QAK0-F1
#
_entry.id   AF-A0A372QAK0-F1
#
_cell.length_a   1.000
_cell.length_b   1.000
_cell.length_c   1.000
_cell.angle_alpha   90.00
_cell.angle_beta   90.00
_cell.angle_gamma   90.00
#
_symmetry.space_group_name_H-M   'P 1'
#
loop_
_entity.id
_entity.type
_entity.pdbx_description
1 polymer ?
#
loop_
_entity_poly.entity_id
_entity_poly.type
_entity_poly.pdbx_seq_one_letter_code
_entity_poly.pdbx_strand_id
1 'polypeptide(L)'
;MAQETMCSPGSWSISSSTESVQAPPRIWVRMRGEDQAISFSPTHLNGVYIVDDLKEVIKDKLELDVPKNRIVIYKGETNLKGDIFITGLYNQIDEALEIVIKEGETMKIMVKADNKEFYFENAPRTGSPEEIIEFINSIQSLKPFIECTVLGDDHYLLSEQHIKSAQKSGGCLKIILSKPGVIDTGFETHRTTLEEAFSYQFKDPHGMKKNFMNYLNKKHKAWKRNTNNYVPYSTIFQSSGYGKSRLIKETAKTIPTIYICLRDPRSTGYPPRTSVGADLFERVLGDLKEGEEWKFLYVLQNAILCFKEELKNSTSEELWNNQMDASFCERIWTDIQKKSETWRNISLDTINSSDNLISDDNTDDVRLLFCIDEARTLLSQDNYKKISLFGFFRRALRYITWNGFFVMFLDTLSRISNFAPPKSADPSGRDDSSLPLKLFYPYFRLTTMDIFKSDDNEHNEHNEYFNLAKFGRPLYFSYLQSCKDNTQAIGKLKNLLSRKLLGGANSFKESQQEISSLAILSSVIGIDMSPQSRLTSELVASHMATCLALSEDRERLIIAYPSEPLLSEVALEFMSDSTLPEILKQFNSSLKKGLVEPGPRGEIVSRIILAVVAHNLKKKGSVNSVKDFLAELYHEDSIPDLTDFSDDFIYGSVTFTHFNAVSYVPERKDLENFYKRRCAFIMKRNHPGADICIPVRMRTKISCLSPINVKL
;
A
#
# COMPACT_ATOMS: atom_id res chain seq x y z
N MET A 1 -62.58 95.71 -2.70
CA MET A 1 -62.40 95.32 -4.11
C MET A 1 -61.54 94.04 -4.13
N ALA A 2 -61.91 92.82 -3.73
CA ALA A 2 -63.15 92.07 -3.48
C ALA A 2 -63.99 91.69 -4.71
N GLN A 3 -64.07 90.39 -5.02
CA GLN A 3 -65.33 89.62 -5.19
C GLN A 3 -65.11 88.12 -5.52
N GLU A 4 -65.99 87.28 -4.95
CA GLU A 4 -66.27 85.85 -5.20
C GLU A 4 -66.98 85.64 -6.55
N THR A 5 -66.90 84.47 -7.21
CA THR A 5 -68.06 83.76 -7.85
C THR A 5 -67.77 82.45 -8.61
N MET A 6 -68.86 81.71 -8.78
CA MET A 6 -69.15 80.36 -9.30
C MET A 6 -68.88 80.02 -10.79
N CYS A 7 -68.95 78.70 -11.06
CA CYS A 7 -69.52 77.99 -12.23
C CYS A 7 -68.72 77.74 -13.53
N SER A 8 -68.76 76.46 -13.92
CA SER A 8 -68.72 75.85 -15.29
C SER A 8 -69.61 76.58 -16.33
N PRO A 9 -69.65 76.25 -17.65
CA PRO A 9 -69.06 75.15 -18.44
C PRO A 9 -68.40 75.61 -19.78
N GLY A 10 -67.93 74.65 -20.59
CA GLY A 10 -67.06 74.90 -21.76
C GLY A 10 -67.68 75.09 -23.15
N SER A 11 -66.77 75.30 -24.11
CA SER A 11 -66.71 74.80 -25.50
C SER A 11 -65.44 75.41 -26.11
N TRP A 12 -64.37 74.64 -26.29
CA TRP A 12 -64.03 73.78 -27.44
C TRP A 12 -63.63 74.55 -28.69
N SER A 13 -62.33 74.61 -28.94
CA SER A 13 -61.74 74.17 -30.22
C SER A 13 -60.21 74.10 -30.12
N ILE A 14 -59.63 73.20 -30.92
CA ILE A 14 -58.28 73.25 -31.54
C ILE A 14 -57.24 72.18 -31.13
N SER A 15 -56.75 71.58 -32.22
CA SER A 15 -55.47 70.90 -32.53
C SER A 15 -55.20 69.51 -31.94
N SER A 16 -55.39 68.50 -32.80
CA SER A 16 -54.97 67.11 -32.63
C SER A 16 -53.47 66.92 -32.84
N SER A 17 -52.81 66.38 -31.81
CA SER A 17 -51.44 65.86 -31.79
C SER A 17 -51.37 64.44 -32.36
N THR A 18 -50.34 64.17 -33.14
CA THR A 18 -50.02 62.87 -33.75
C THR A 18 -49.66 61.79 -32.72
N GLU A 19 -50.30 60.62 -32.85
CA GLU A 19 -50.04 59.39 -32.10
C GLU A 19 -48.69 58.74 -32.49
N SER A 20 -47.88 58.37 -31.50
CA SER A 20 -46.64 57.61 -31.66
C SER A 20 -46.89 56.10 -31.53
N VAL A 21 -46.59 55.33 -32.57
CA VAL A 21 -46.60 53.85 -32.58
C VAL A 21 -45.47 53.31 -31.67
N GLN A 22 -45.81 52.49 -30.66
CA GLN A 22 -44.86 51.90 -29.71
C GLN A 22 -44.23 50.61 -30.29
N ALA A 23 -42.90 50.52 -30.33
CA ALA A 23 -42.16 49.36 -30.85
C ALA A 23 -42.35 48.09 -29.97
N PRO A 24 -42.27 46.87 -30.53
CA PRO A 24 -42.44 45.63 -29.76
C PRO A 24 -41.37 45.48 -28.66
N PRO A 25 -41.71 44.84 -27.53
CA PRO A 25 -40.81 44.72 -26.38
C PRO A 25 -39.55 43.93 -26.76
N ARG A 26 -38.38 44.48 -26.42
CA ARG A 26 -37.06 43.89 -26.67
C ARG A 26 -36.25 43.89 -25.38
N ILE A 27 -35.34 42.95 -25.26
CA ILE A 27 -34.28 42.99 -24.26
C ILE A 27 -32.99 43.39 -24.98
N TRP A 28 -32.41 44.50 -24.57
CA TRP A 28 -31.11 44.98 -25.00
C TRP A 28 -30.08 44.60 -23.94
N VAL A 29 -28.96 44.05 -24.41
CA VAL A 29 -27.80 43.73 -23.58
C VAL A 29 -26.55 44.31 -24.20
N ARG A 30 -25.54 44.59 -23.40
CA ARG A 30 -24.21 45.01 -23.86
C ARG A 30 -23.13 44.39 -22.97
N MET A 31 -21.94 44.18 -23.52
CA MET A 31 -20.78 43.81 -22.70
C MET A 31 -20.38 44.99 -21.81
N ARG A 32 -20.07 44.75 -20.54
CA ARG A 32 -19.66 45.83 -19.63
C ARG A 32 -18.36 46.46 -20.12
N GLY A 33 -18.40 47.75 -20.42
CA GLY A 33 -17.27 48.50 -20.99
C GLY A 33 -17.31 48.66 -22.51
N GLU A 34 -18.33 48.10 -23.18
CA GLU A 34 -18.57 48.31 -24.61
C GLU A 34 -19.81 49.18 -24.86
N ASP A 35 -19.75 50.02 -25.88
CA ASP A 35 -20.85 50.92 -26.26
C ASP A 35 -21.91 50.24 -27.14
N GLN A 36 -21.59 49.07 -27.71
CA GLN A 36 -22.47 48.37 -28.63
C GLN A 36 -23.48 47.48 -27.89
N ALA A 37 -24.77 47.82 -27.99
CA ALA A 37 -25.85 47.02 -27.45
C ALA A 37 -26.52 46.14 -28.53
N ILE A 38 -26.88 44.92 -28.15
CA ILE A 38 -27.51 43.92 -29.01
C ILE A 38 -28.91 43.63 -28.49
N SER A 39 -29.89 43.61 -29.41
CA SER A 39 -31.30 43.38 -29.06
C SER A 39 -31.74 41.93 -29.28
N PHE A 40 -32.62 41.47 -28.40
CA PHE A 40 -33.33 40.19 -28.47
C PHE A 40 -34.81 40.50 -28.71
N SER A 41 -35.30 40.17 -29.91
CA SER A 41 -36.72 40.29 -30.27
C SER A 41 -37.55 39.14 -29.68
N PRO A 42 -38.90 39.23 -29.69
CA PRO A 42 -39.77 38.18 -29.17
C PRO A 42 -39.51 36.78 -29.78
N THR A 43 -39.02 36.71 -31.02
CA THR A 43 -38.61 35.45 -31.66
C THR A 43 -37.36 34.83 -31.05
N HIS A 44 -36.41 35.62 -30.55
CA HIS A 44 -35.21 35.12 -29.86
C HIS A 44 -35.53 34.65 -28.43
N LEU A 45 -36.60 35.18 -27.84
CA LEU A 45 -36.98 34.92 -26.44
C LEU A 45 -38.09 33.86 -26.32
N ASN A 46 -38.40 33.16 -27.42
CA ASN A 46 -39.43 32.13 -27.42
C ASN A 46 -39.00 30.94 -26.54
N GLY A 47 -39.79 30.64 -25.50
CA GLY A 47 -39.47 29.59 -24.51
C GLY A 47 -38.49 30.01 -23.41
N VAL A 48 -38.10 31.29 -23.34
CA VAL A 48 -37.24 31.84 -22.27
C VAL A 48 -38.12 32.49 -21.22
N TYR A 49 -38.08 32.00 -19.97
CA TYR A 49 -38.94 32.53 -18.90
C TYR A 49 -38.17 33.22 -17.80
N ILE A 50 -36.96 32.73 -17.49
CA ILE A 50 -36.12 33.23 -16.40
C ILE A 50 -34.74 33.65 -16.89
N VAL A 51 -34.02 34.40 -16.04
CA VAL A 51 -32.67 34.90 -16.33
C VAL A 51 -31.67 33.78 -16.63
N ASP A 52 -31.80 32.59 -16.04
CA ASP A 52 -30.88 31.48 -16.33
C ASP A 52 -31.01 31.00 -17.79
N ASP A 53 -32.23 30.88 -18.31
CA ASP A 53 -32.50 30.55 -19.71
C ASP A 53 -31.97 31.64 -20.65
N LEU A 54 -32.11 32.91 -20.24
CA LEU A 54 -31.62 34.06 -21.00
C LEU A 54 -30.10 34.03 -21.18
N LYS A 55 -29.35 33.48 -20.22
CA LYS A 55 -27.88 33.34 -20.32
C LYS A 55 -27.46 32.40 -21.44
N GLU A 56 -28.17 31.28 -21.65
CA GLU A 56 -27.88 30.38 -22.78
C GLU A 56 -28.17 31.07 -24.12
N VAL A 57 -29.31 31.77 -24.23
CA VAL A 57 -29.65 32.50 -25.46
C VAL A 57 -28.65 33.63 -25.76
N ILE A 58 -28.14 34.31 -24.73
CA ILE A 58 -27.07 35.31 -24.88
C ILE A 58 -25.76 34.66 -25.32
N LYS A 59 -25.38 33.54 -24.71
CA LYS A 59 -24.15 32.79 -25.04
C LYS A 59 -24.16 32.37 -26.51
N ASP A 60 -25.26 31.79 -26.98
CA ASP A 60 -25.40 31.32 -28.35
C ASP A 60 -25.38 32.48 -29.36
N LYS A 61 -26.10 33.58 -29.07
CA LYS A 61 -26.22 34.70 -30.00
C LYS A 61 -24.95 35.58 -30.07
N LEU A 62 -24.17 35.64 -29.00
CA LEU A 62 -22.91 36.37 -28.94
C LEU A 62 -21.69 35.48 -29.21
N GLU A 63 -21.90 34.19 -29.55
CA GLU A 63 -20.84 33.20 -29.80
C GLU A 63 -19.79 33.12 -28.67
N LEU A 64 -20.25 33.18 -27.41
CA LEU A 64 -19.35 33.18 -26.25
C LEU A 64 -18.85 31.77 -25.92
N ASP A 65 -17.53 31.55 -26.01
CA ASP A 65 -16.87 30.30 -25.63
C ASP A 65 -16.62 30.18 -24.11
N VAL A 66 -17.69 30.32 -23.31
CA VAL A 66 -17.66 30.15 -21.85
C VAL A 66 -18.93 29.43 -21.35
N PRO A 67 -18.87 28.61 -20.29
CA PRO A 67 -20.06 28.01 -19.69
C PRO A 67 -21.03 29.07 -19.13
N LYS A 68 -22.34 28.81 -19.19
CA LYS A 68 -23.39 29.78 -18.82
C LYS A 68 -23.28 30.33 -17.41
N ASN A 69 -22.74 29.54 -16.47
CA ASN A 69 -22.53 29.94 -15.07
C ASN A 69 -21.52 31.09 -14.92
N ARG A 70 -20.69 31.37 -15.93
CA ARG A 70 -19.76 32.50 -15.98
C ARG A 70 -20.40 33.79 -16.48
N ILE A 71 -21.58 33.73 -17.09
CA ILE A 71 -22.31 34.90 -17.59
C ILE A 71 -23.12 35.50 -16.43
N VAL A 72 -22.82 36.76 -16.12
CA VAL A 72 -23.51 37.53 -15.08
C VAL A 72 -24.18 38.73 -15.74
N ILE A 73 -25.48 38.89 -15.51
CA ILE A 73 -26.28 39.95 -16.10
C ILE A 73 -26.60 40.98 -15.02
N TYR A 74 -26.30 42.24 -15.29
CA TYR A 74 -26.55 43.36 -14.40
C TYR A 74 -27.63 44.29 -14.96
N LYS A 75 -28.50 44.78 -14.07
CA LYS A 75 -29.37 45.94 -14.32
C LYS A 75 -28.87 47.09 -13.44
N GLY A 76 -28.16 48.05 -14.04
CA GLY A 76 -27.37 49.03 -13.28
C GLY A 76 -26.31 48.33 -12.41
N GLU A 77 -26.30 48.61 -11.11
CA GLU A 77 -25.38 47.97 -10.15
C GLU A 77 -25.88 46.61 -9.63
N THR A 78 -27.12 46.21 -9.97
CA THR A 78 -27.74 45.01 -9.40
C THR A 78 -27.47 43.78 -10.25
N ASN A 79 -26.89 42.73 -9.65
CA ASN A 79 -26.74 41.41 -10.26
C ASN A 79 -28.10 40.67 -10.29
N LEU A 80 -28.56 40.29 -11.48
CA LEU A 80 -29.80 39.55 -11.67
C LEU A 80 -29.60 38.06 -11.34
N LYS A 81 -30.37 37.56 -10.36
CA LYS A 81 -30.40 36.14 -10.00
C LYS A 81 -31.10 35.33 -11.10
N GLY A 82 -30.71 34.06 -11.24
CA GLY A 82 -31.16 33.19 -12.34
C GLY A 82 -32.65 32.87 -12.36
N ASP A 83 -33.32 32.95 -11.22
CA ASP A 83 -34.75 32.66 -11.00
C ASP A 83 -35.68 33.84 -11.32
N ILE A 84 -35.14 35.01 -11.67
CA ILE A 84 -35.94 36.20 -11.99
C ILE A 84 -36.61 36.04 -13.36
N PHE A 85 -37.90 36.36 -13.45
CA PHE A 85 -38.65 36.35 -14.71
C PHE A 85 -38.19 37.44 -15.68
N ILE A 86 -38.01 37.09 -16.96
CA ILE A 86 -37.53 38.04 -17.97
C ILE A 86 -38.57 39.09 -18.38
N THR A 87 -39.85 38.88 -18.06
CA THR A 87 -40.94 39.78 -18.40
C THR A 87 -40.80 41.17 -17.76
N GLY A 88 -40.07 41.28 -16.65
CA GLY A 88 -39.72 42.54 -15.99
C GLY A 88 -38.41 43.19 -16.49
N LEU A 89 -37.76 42.60 -17.50
CA LEU A 89 -36.43 42.97 -17.97
C LEU A 89 -36.40 43.59 -19.37
N TYR A 90 -37.56 43.77 -20.02
CA TYR A 90 -37.65 44.55 -21.25
C TYR A 90 -37.20 45.99 -21.02
N ASN A 91 -36.37 46.50 -21.92
CA ASN A 91 -35.69 47.78 -21.77
C ASN A 91 -35.50 48.47 -23.13
N GLN A 92 -34.96 49.69 -23.10
CA GLN A 92 -34.51 50.42 -24.27
C GLN A 92 -33.00 50.30 -24.44
N ILE A 93 -32.47 50.70 -25.59
CA ILE A 93 -31.05 50.54 -25.94
C ILE A 93 -30.10 51.28 -24.98
N ASP A 94 -30.55 52.42 -24.46
CA ASP A 94 -29.86 53.26 -23.46
C ASP A 94 -29.88 52.64 -22.06
N GLU A 95 -30.79 51.71 -21.80
CA GLU A 95 -30.92 50.95 -20.55
C GLU A 95 -30.47 49.48 -20.70
N ALA A 96 -29.59 49.19 -21.66
CA ALA A 96 -29.13 47.85 -21.94
C ALA A 96 -28.54 47.15 -20.70
N LEU A 97 -28.92 45.89 -20.47
CA LEU A 97 -28.40 45.08 -19.39
C LEU A 97 -26.91 44.79 -19.63
N GLU A 98 -26.10 44.88 -18.58
CA GLU A 98 -24.66 44.70 -18.72
C GLU A 98 -24.26 43.24 -18.48
N ILE A 99 -23.53 42.67 -19.42
CA ILE A 99 -22.97 41.33 -19.33
C ILE A 99 -21.54 41.42 -18.84
N VAL A 100 -21.25 40.68 -17.77
CA VAL A 100 -19.90 40.47 -17.26
C VAL A 100 -19.60 38.98 -17.33
N ILE A 101 -18.52 38.62 -18.02
CA ILE A 101 -17.98 37.27 -17.99
C ILE A 101 -17.04 37.20 -16.79
N LYS A 102 -17.38 36.40 -15.78
CA LYS A 102 -16.47 36.17 -14.65
C LYS A 102 -15.22 35.44 -15.15
N GLU A 103 -14.04 35.96 -14.86
CA GLU A 103 -12.80 35.18 -14.94
C GLU A 103 -12.91 34.06 -13.90
N GLY A 104 -13.06 32.82 -14.37
CA GLY A 104 -13.05 31.65 -13.52
C GLY A 104 -11.60 31.22 -13.33
N GLU A 105 -11.19 30.96 -12.09
CA GLU A 105 -9.97 30.20 -11.87
C GLU A 105 -10.16 28.83 -12.54
N THR A 106 -9.24 28.46 -13.44
CA THR A 106 -9.25 27.14 -14.06
C THR A 106 -8.29 26.21 -13.33
N MET A 107 -8.48 24.91 -13.52
CA MET A 107 -7.55 23.91 -13.07
C MET A 107 -7.13 23.02 -14.24
N LYS A 108 -5.92 22.47 -14.15
CA LYS A 108 -5.42 21.50 -15.13
C LYS A 108 -6.08 20.14 -14.86
N ILE A 109 -6.43 19.41 -15.90
CA ILE A 109 -6.88 18.03 -15.80
C ILE A 109 -6.03 17.17 -16.73
N MET A 110 -5.56 16.03 -16.22
CA MET A 110 -5.01 14.96 -17.03
C MET A 110 -6.00 13.79 -17.03
N VAL A 111 -6.48 13.41 -18.21
CA VAL A 111 -7.41 12.29 -18.41
C VAL A 111 -6.66 11.13 -19.05
N LYS A 112 -6.68 9.96 -18.41
CA LYS A 112 -6.12 8.73 -18.95
C LYS A 112 -7.24 7.82 -19.48
N ALA A 113 -7.17 7.44 -20.75
CA ALA A 113 -8.11 6.54 -21.39
C ALA A 113 -7.38 5.64 -22.41
N ASP A 114 -7.62 4.32 -22.40
CA ASP A 114 -7.02 3.33 -23.31
C ASP A 114 -5.50 3.53 -23.53
N ASN A 115 -4.74 3.66 -22.43
CA ASN A 115 -3.29 3.92 -22.42
C ASN A 115 -2.81 5.22 -23.09
N LYS A 116 -3.70 6.16 -23.34
CA LYS A 116 -3.39 7.52 -23.80
C LYS A 116 -3.69 8.53 -22.69
N GLU A 117 -2.91 9.61 -22.66
CA GLU A 117 -3.09 10.73 -21.74
C GLU A 117 -3.50 11.98 -22.51
N PHE A 118 -4.53 12.66 -22.02
CA PHE A 118 -5.06 13.92 -22.55
C PHE A 118 -4.91 15.00 -21.49
N TYR A 119 -4.41 16.17 -21.88
CA TYR A 119 -4.15 17.27 -20.95
C TYR A 119 -5.02 18.46 -21.29
N PHE A 120 -5.70 19.02 -20.29
CA PHE A 120 -6.61 20.15 -20.42
C PHE A 120 -6.24 21.22 -19.39
N GLU A 121 -6.13 22.48 -19.80
CA GLU A 121 -5.72 23.58 -18.92
C GLU A 121 -6.88 24.49 -18.47
N ASN A 122 -8.07 24.29 -19.07
CA ASN A 122 -9.22 25.18 -18.90
C ASN A 122 -10.41 24.50 -18.19
N ALA A 123 -10.15 23.50 -17.34
CA ALA A 123 -11.22 22.83 -16.63
C ALA A 123 -11.78 23.71 -15.48
N PRO A 124 -13.07 23.57 -15.14
CA PRO A 124 -13.66 24.34 -14.05
C PRO A 124 -12.98 24.01 -12.72
N ARG A 125 -12.52 25.03 -11.99
CA ARG A 125 -12.03 24.87 -10.61
C ARG A 125 -13.22 24.81 -9.65
N THR A 126 -13.84 23.63 -9.57
CA THR A 126 -15.04 23.35 -8.78
C THR A 126 -14.75 22.45 -7.59
N GLY A 127 -15.70 22.25 -6.69
CA GLY A 127 -15.69 21.16 -5.70
C GLY A 127 -16.51 19.95 -6.11
N SER A 128 -17.31 20.06 -7.17
CA SER A 128 -18.30 19.06 -7.60
C SER A 128 -17.73 18.10 -8.64
N PRO A 129 -17.77 16.77 -8.39
CA PRO A 129 -17.47 15.75 -9.39
C PRO A 129 -18.36 15.84 -10.63
N GLU A 130 -19.63 16.21 -10.47
CA GLU A 130 -20.62 16.29 -11.56
C GLU A 130 -20.22 17.33 -12.60
N GLU A 131 -19.78 18.52 -12.17
CA GLU A 131 -19.31 19.58 -13.08
C GLU A 131 -18.02 19.17 -13.83
N ILE A 132 -17.14 18.39 -13.20
CA ILE A 132 -15.96 17.83 -13.86
C ILE A 132 -16.36 16.77 -14.90
N ILE A 133 -17.36 15.95 -14.61
CA ILE A 133 -17.89 14.93 -15.52
C ILE A 133 -18.57 15.61 -16.72
N GLU A 134 -19.38 16.65 -16.50
CA GLU A 134 -19.97 17.45 -17.58
C GLU A 134 -18.90 18.10 -18.46
N PHE A 135 -17.85 18.66 -17.86
CA PHE A 135 -16.72 19.20 -18.60
C PHE A 135 -16.06 18.12 -19.47
N ILE A 136 -15.75 16.94 -18.93
CA ILE A 136 -15.17 15.82 -19.69
C ILE A 136 -16.07 15.42 -20.87
N ASN A 137 -17.38 15.32 -20.63
CA ASN A 137 -18.36 14.93 -21.63
C ASN A 137 -18.55 15.98 -22.74
N SER A 138 -18.22 17.24 -22.47
CA SER A 138 -18.26 18.32 -23.48
C SER A 138 -17.08 18.30 -24.46
N ILE A 139 -16.00 17.57 -24.15
CA ILE A 139 -14.75 17.59 -24.93
C ILE A 139 -14.86 16.68 -26.16
N GLN A 140 -14.75 17.27 -27.35
CA GLN A 140 -14.89 16.56 -28.62
C GLN A 140 -13.90 15.41 -28.80
N SER A 141 -12.65 15.54 -28.31
CA SER A 141 -11.63 14.49 -28.41
C SER A 141 -11.89 13.28 -27.49
N LEU A 142 -12.76 13.44 -26.48
CA LEU A 142 -13.15 12.38 -25.55
C LEU A 142 -14.51 11.76 -25.87
N LYS A 143 -15.15 12.17 -26.98
CA LYS A 143 -16.47 11.67 -27.41
C LYS A 143 -16.61 10.15 -27.45
N PRO A 144 -15.58 9.35 -27.83
CA PRO A 144 -15.65 7.88 -27.75
C PRO A 144 -15.76 7.29 -26.33
N PHE A 145 -15.54 8.11 -25.29
CA PHE A 145 -15.44 7.68 -23.90
C PHE A 145 -16.57 8.24 -23.00
N ILE A 146 -17.61 8.86 -23.58
CA ILE A 146 -18.72 9.50 -22.84
C ILE A 146 -19.47 8.51 -21.92
N GLU A 147 -19.53 7.23 -22.27
CA GLU A 147 -20.17 6.20 -21.45
C GLU A 147 -19.25 5.60 -20.36
N CYS A 148 -18.00 6.04 -20.25
CA CYS A 148 -17.04 5.52 -19.29
C CYS A 148 -17.29 6.03 -17.86
N THR A 149 -17.04 5.18 -16.87
CA THR A 149 -16.95 5.58 -15.47
C THR A 149 -15.73 6.46 -15.25
N VAL A 150 -15.93 7.59 -14.57
CA VAL A 150 -14.90 8.58 -14.28
C VAL A 150 -14.31 8.30 -12.90
N LEU A 151 -13.04 7.91 -12.87
CA LEU A 151 -12.31 7.53 -11.66
C LEU A 151 -11.24 8.58 -11.31
N GLY A 152 -10.91 8.71 -10.02
CA GLY A 152 -9.71 9.41 -9.56
C GLY A 152 -8.42 8.67 -9.95
N ASP A 153 -7.28 9.26 -9.66
CA ASP A 153 -5.96 8.62 -9.83
C ASP A 153 -5.69 7.48 -8.83
N ASP A 154 -6.57 7.33 -7.85
CA ASP A 154 -6.64 6.23 -6.91
C ASP A 154 -7.56 5.08 -7.37
N HIS A 155 -8.09 5.17 -8.60
CA HIS A 155 -9.02 4.20 -9.21
C HIS A 155 -10.39 4.07 -8.52
N TYR A 156 -10.73 4.96 -7.58
CA TYR A 156 -12.09 5.06 -7.02
C TYR A 156 -12.95 6.03 -7.83
N LEU A 157 -14.27 5.99 -7.63
CA LEU A 157 -15.19 6.94 -8.26
C LEU A 157 -14.73 8.38 -7.96
N LEU A 158 -14.74 9.25 -8.97
CA LEU A 158 -14.33 10.64 -8.78
C LEU A 158 -15.15 11.29 -7.64
N SER A 159 -14.46 11.82 -6.64
CA SER A 159 -15.06 12.37 -5.42
C SER A 159 -14.58 13.80 -5.17
N GLU A 160 -15.31 14.54 -4.30
CA GLU A 160 -14.88 15.89 -3.90
C GLU A 160 -13.47 15.91 -3.29
N GLN A 161 -13.04 14.82 -2.66
CA GLN A 161 -11.72 14.73 -2.03
C GLN A 161 -10.60 14.76 -3.06
N HIS A 162 -10.78 14.10 -4.20
CA HIS A 162 -9.80 14.13 -5.31
C HIS A 162 -9.60 15.55 -5.83
N ILE A 163 -10.71 16.29 -5.99
CA ILE A 163 -10.71 17.65 -6.49
C ILE A 163 -10.04 18.61 -5.48
N LYS A 164 -10.42 18.52 -4.20
CA LYS A 164 -9.80 19.31 -3.11
C LYS A 164 -8.30 19.02 -2.97
N SER A 165 -7.88 17.77 -3.16
CA SER A 165 -6.47 17.36 -3.13
C SER A 165 -5.68 17.95 -4.30
N ALA A 166 -6.21 17.87 -5.52
CA ALA A 166 -5.62 18.46 -6.71
C ALA A 166 -5.47 19.99 -6.59
N GLN A 167 -6.47 20.66 -6.02
CA GLN A 167 -6.44 22.11 -5.80
C GLN A 167 -5.39 22.55 -4.77
N LYS A 168 -5.09 21.71 -3.76
CA LYS A 168 -4.03 21.98 -2.76
C LYS A 168 -2.63 21.71 -3.30
N SER A 169 -2.47 20.78 -4.24
CA SER A 169 -1.18 20.29 -4.71
C SER A 169 -0.63 20.97 -5.97
N GLY A 170 -1.29 22.02 -6.46
CA GLY A 170 -0.84 22.79 -7.63
C GLY A 170 -1.78 22.74 -8.84
N GLY A 171 -3.02 22.30 -8.65
CA GLY A 171 -4.12 22.51 -9.58
C GLY A 171 -4.24 21.50 -10.72
N CYS A 172 -3.55 20.35 -10.69
CA CYS A 172 -3.71 19.30 -11.70
C CYS A 172 -4.50 18.10 -11.14
N LEU A 173 -5.73 17.90 -11.61
CA LEU A 173 -6.56 16.75 -11.26
C LEU A 173 -6.35 15.62 -12.27
N LYS A 174 -6.03 14.44 -11.77
CA LYS A 174 -5.78 13.25 -12.58
C LYS A 174 -7.00 12.34 -12.55
N ILE A 175 -7.46 11.94 -13.72
CA ILE A 175 -8.72 11.21 -13.91
C ILE A 175 -8.51 10.05 -14.86
N ILE A 176 -9.19 8.93 -14.63
CA ILE A 176 -9.14 7.74 -15.45
C ILE A 176 -10.54 7.45 -15.98
N LEU A 177 -10.68 7.26 -17.30
CA LEU A 177 -11.93 6.82 -17.92
C LEU A 177 -11.90 5.30 -18.10
N SER A 178 -12.80 4.59 -17.40
CA SER A 178 -12.95 3.13 -17.49
C SER A 178 -14.26 2.76 -18.17
N LYS A 179 -14.25 1.82 -19.12
CA LYS A 179 -15.48 1.39 -19.83
C LYS A 179 -16.49 0.80 -18.83
N PRO A 180 -17.80 1.08 -18.98
CA PRO A 180 -18.82 0.58 -18.06
C PRO A 180 -18.84 -0.95 -18.09
N GLY A 181 -18.72 -1.58 -16.92
CA GLY A 181 -18.54 -3.04 -16.78
C GLY A 181 -17.10 -3.48 -16.47
N VAL A 182 -16.13 -2.57 -16.50
CA VAL A 182 -14.79 -2.76 -15.93
C VAL A 182 -14.67 -1.91 -14.66
N ILE A 183 -15.48 -2.25 -13.66
CA ILE A 183 -15.08 -2.00 -12.26
C ILE A 183 -13.85 -2.87 -12.03
N ASP A 184 -12.81 -2.35 -11.38
CA ASP A 184 -11.53 -3.03 -11.23
C ASP A 184 -11.64 -4.32 -10.40
N THR A 185 -12.05 -5.40 -11.08
CA THR A 185 -12.17 -6.75 -10.53
C THR A 185 -10.81 -7.32 -10.11
N GLY A 186 -9.69 -6.70 -10.46
CA GLY A 186 -8.35 -7.14 -10.05
C GLY A 186 -8.05 -6.86 -8.57
N PHE A 187 -8.48 -5.70 -8.06
CA PHE A 187 -8.16 -5.24 -6.71
C PHE A 187 -8.95 -5.96 -5.64
N GLU A 188 -10.28 -6.05 -5.77
CA GLU A 188 -11.12 -6.75 -4.79
C GLU A 188 -10.76 -8.24 -4.78
N THR A 189 -10.61 -8.86 -5.95
CA THR A 189 -10.19 -10.27 -6.05
C THR A 189 -8.85 -10.52 -5.35
N HIS A 190 -7.87 -9.60 -5.47
CA HIS A 190 -6.59 -9.74 -4.79
C HIS A 190 -6.72 -9.68 -3.27
N ARG A 191 -7.54 -8.75 -2.77
CA ARG A 191 -7.83 -8.59 -1.34
C ARG A 191 -8.52 -9.83 -0.77
N THR A 192 -9.56 -10.31 -1.44
CA THR A 192 -10.27 -11.56 -1.08
C THR A 192 -9.32 -12.76 -1.07
N THR A 193 -8.43 -12.86 -2.06
CA THR A 193 -7.43 -13.94 -2.10
C THR A 193 -6.52 -13.90 -0.87
N LEU A 194 -6.02 -12.72 -0.49
CA LEU A 194 -5.14 -12.57 0.67
C LEU A 194 -5.88 -12.85 1.99
N GLU A 195 -7.16 -12.48 2.07
CA GLU A 195 -8.03 -12.77 3.21
C GLU A 195 -8.25 -14.28 3.41
N GLU A 196 -8.60 -14.99 2.33
CA GLU A 196 -8.74 -16.45 2.36
C GLU A 196 -7.41 -17.14 2.68
N ALA A 197 -6.31 -16.68 2.07
CA ALA A 197 -4.97 -17.17 2.36
C ALA A 197 -4.58 -16.94 3.83
N PHE A 198 -5.01 -15.82 4.43
CA PHE A 198 -4.80 -15.51 5.85
C PHE A 198 -5.67 -16.37 6.77
N SER A 199 -6.82 -16.84 6.30
CA SER A 199 -7.74 -17.70 7.03
C SER A 199 -7.50 -19.19 6.86
N TYR A 200 -6.61 -19.59 5.94
CA TYR A 200 -6.18 -20.99 5.74
C TYR A 200 -5.69 -21.66 7.03
N GLN A 201 -5.71 -22.99 7.11
CA GLN A 201 -5.38 -23.76 8.33
C GLN A 201 -4.05 -23.32 8.97
N PHE A 202 -4.07 -23.01 10.27
CA PHE A 202 -2.86 -22.73 11.04
C PHE A 202 -2.14 -24.04 11.38
N LYS A 203 -0.82 -24.09 11.14
CA LYS A 203 0.05 -25.17 11.59
C LYS A 203 1.08 -24.59 12.56
N ASP A 204 1.41 -25.33 13.61
CA ASP A 204 2.43 -24.93 14.58
C ASP A 204 3.21 -26.14 15.14
N PRO A 205 3.97 -26.85 14.29
CA PRO A 205 4.72 -28.03 14.71
C PRO A 205 5.88 -27.69 15.68
N HIS A 206 6.27 -26.42 15.77
CA HIS A 206 7.39 -25.95 16.60
C HIS A 206 6.95 -25.20 17.87
N GLY A 207 5.65 -25.14 18.17
CA GLY A 207 5.12 -24.50 19.37
C GLY A 207 5.36 -22.98 19.44
N MET A 208 5.40 -22.30 18.29
CA MET A 208 5.56 -20.87 18.12
C MET A 208 4.57 -20.05 18.94
N LYS A 209 3.28 -20.41 18.94
CA LYS A 209 2.25 -19.69 19.71
C LYS A 209 2.59 -19.73 21.19
N LYS A 210 2.93 -20.91 21.72
CA LYS A 210 3.34 -21.08 23.13
C LYS A 210 4.60 -20.29 23.47
N ASN A 211 5.60 -20.33 22.60
CA ASN A 211 6.86 -19.59 22.79
C ASN A 211 6.63 -18.08 22.80
N PHE A 212 5.73 -17.58 21.93
CA PHE A 212 5.37 -16.18 21.88
C PHE A 212 4.58 -15.73 23.13
N MET A 213 3.61 -16.52 23.61
CA MET A 213 2.92 -16.21 24.88
C MET A 213 3.89 -16.19 26.08
N ASN A 214 4.83 -17.14 26.14
CA ASN A 214 5.88 -17.14 27.15
C ASN A 214 6.78 -15.90 27.05
N TYR A 215 7.07 -15.44 25.84
CA TYR A 215 7.80 -14.21 25.60
C TYR A 215 7.05 -13.00 26.17
N LEU A 216 5.76 -12.84 25.83
CA LEU A 216 4.90 -11.75 26.32
C LEU A 216 4.88 -11.69 27.86
N ASN A 217 4.57 -12.82 28.51
CA ASN A 217 4.49 -12.88 29.97
C ASN A 217 5.83 -12.59 30.65
N LYS A 218 6.95 -13.05 30.07
CA LYS A 218 8.29 -12.73 30.59
C LYS A 218 8.60 -11.23 30.49
N LYS A 219 8.22 -10.56 29.39
CA LYS A 219 8.47 -9.12 29.22
C LYS A 219 7.57 -8.28 30.10
N HIS A 220 6.29 -8.63 30.21
CA HIS A 220 5.38 -7.98 31.14
C HIS A 220 5.89 -8.08 32.59
N LYS A 221 6.31 -9.27 33.04
CA LYS A 221 6.97 -9.48 34.36
C LYS A 221 8.19 -8.60 34.56
N ALA A 222 9.06 -8.49 33.56
CA ALA A 222 10.27 -7.69 33.63
C ALA A 222 9.97 -6.19 33.73
N TRP A 223 8.95 -5.71 33.01
CA TRP A 223 8.48 -4.33 33.10
C TRP A 223 7.86 -4.04 34.47
N LYS A 224 6.93 -4.87 34.95
CA LYS A 224 6.24 -4.68 36.24
C LYS A 224 7.22 -4.59 37.42
N ARG A 225 8.32 -5.36 37.38
CA ARG A 225 9.38 -5.33 38.40
C ARG A 225 10.33 -4.13 38.27
N ASN A 226 10.30 -3.42 37.16
CA ASN A 226 11.28 -2.37 36.86
C ASN A 226 10.69 -1.29 35.92
N THR A 227 9.59 -0.69 36.37
CA THR A 227 8.79 0.30 35.62
C THR A 227 9.60 1.55 35.26
N ASN A 228 10.64 1.89 36.02
CA ASN A 228 11.55 3.00 35.72
C ASN A 228 12.49 2.73 34.53
N ASN A 229 12.74 1.46 34.19
CA ASN A 229 13.70 1.09 33.13
C ASN A 229 13.04 0.57 31.86
N TYR A 230 11.83 0.04 31.93
CA TYR A 230 11.13 -0.55 30.79
C TYR A 230 9.79 0.15 30.54
N VAL A 231 9.26 -0.08 29.34
CA VAL A 231 7.90 0.31 28.94
C VAL A 231 7.20 -0.97 28.47
N PRO A 232 5.88 -1.16 28.67
CA PRO A 232 5.21 -2.43 28.37
C PRO A 232 4.94 -2.58 26.87
N TYR A 233 5.99 -2.51 26.05
CA TYR A 233 5.89 -2.79 24.63
C TYR A 233 7.06 -3.60 24.11
N SER A 234 6.82 -4.36 23.04
CA SER A 234 7.87 -4.99 22.26
C SER A 234 7.53 -4.92 20.77
N THR A 235 8.50 -5.26 19.93
CA THR A 235 8.29 -5.40 18.48
C THR A 235 8.31 -6.88 18.06
N ILE A 236 7.49 -7.25 17.08
CA ILE A 236 7.73 -8.41 16.22
C ILE A 236 8.24 -7.91 14.88
N PHE A 237 9.30 -8.53 14.38
CA PHE A 237 9.73 -8.25 13.02
C PHE A 237 10.19 -9.50 12.29
N GLN A 238 9.98 -9.50 10.98
CA GLN A 238 10.52 -10.43 10.00
C GLN A 238 9.98 -9.97 8.64
N SER A 239 10.58 -10.38 7.53
CA SER A 239 10.03 -10.09 6.20
C SER A 239 8.58 -10.58 6.01
N SER A 240 7.91 -10.05 4.99
CA SER A 240 6.50 -10.38 4.67
C SER A 240 6.31 -11.87 4.37
N GLY A 241 5.14 -12.44 4.68
CA GLY A 241 4.83 -13.85 4.42
C GLY A 241 5.21 -14.85 5.51
N TYR A 242 5.97 -14.45 6.54
CA TYR A 242 6.31 -15.29 7.71
C TYR A 242 5.19 -15.45 8.75
N GLY A 243 4.01 -14.86 8.51
CA GLY A 243 2.87 -15.01 9.42
C GLY A 243 2.95 -14.22 10.73
N LYS A 244 3.55 -13.02 10.74
CA LYS A 244 3.54 -12.09 11.90
C LYS A 244 2.12 -11.83 12.41
N SER A 245 1.27 -11.24 11.57
CA SER A 245 -0.11 -10.91 11.90
C SER A 245 -0.94 -12.18 12.13
N ARG A 246 -0.54 -13.30 11.51
CA ARG A 246 -1.17 -14.61 11.76
C ARG A 246 -0.85 -15.15 13.15
N LEU A 247 0.39 -15.01 13.63
CA LEU A 247 0.77 -15.36 15.00
C LEU A 247 -0.03 -14.54 16.02
N ILE A 248 -0.28 -13.26 15.74
CA ILE A 248 -1.15 -12.42 16.58
C ILE A 248 -2.59 -12.94 16.54
N LYS A 249 -3.19 -13.21 15.37
CA LYS A 249 -4.53 -13.82 15.25
C LYS A 249 -4.66 -15.06 16.12
N GLU A 250 -3.69 -15.98 16.04
CA GLU A 250 -3.75 -17.23 16.80
C GLU A 250 -3.51 -17.02 18.30
N THR A 251 -2.75 -15.98 18.68
CA THR A 251 -2.60 -15.53 20.08
C THR A 251 -3.88 -14.89 20.61
N ALA A 252 -4.62 -14.17 19.75
CA ALA A 252 -5.87 -13.50 20.08
C ALA A 252 -6.98 -14.47 20.52
N LYS A 253 -6.89 -15.73 20.13
CA LYS A 253 -7.78 -16.82 20.63
C LYS A 253 -7.60 -17.10 22.13
N THR A 254 -6.53 -16.63 22.74
CA THR A 254 -6.19 -16.89 24.15
C THR A 254 -6.06 -15.62 24.97
N ILE A 255 -5.52 -14.55 24.37
CA ILE A 255 -5.39 -13.23 25.01
C ILE A 255 -6.22 -12.25 24.19
N PRO A 256 -7.27 -11.63 24.76
CA PRO A 256 -8.00 -10.55 24.09
C PRO A 256 -7.03 -9.55 23.47
N THR A 257 -7.24 -9.24 22.18
CA THR A 257 -6.31 -8.42 21.41
C THR A 257 -7.08 -7.30 20.70
N ILE A 258 -6.69 -6.05 20.97
CA ILE A 258 -7.08 -4.89 20.18
C ILE A 258 -6.06 -4.77 19.05
N TYR A 259 -6.52 -4.81 17.81
CA TYR A 259 -5.68 -4.82 16.62
C TYR A 259 -5.94 -3.56 15.79
N ILE A 260 -4.87 -2.83 15.49
CA ILE A 260 -4.89 -1.66 14.60
C ILE A 260 -3.83 -1.82 13.52
N CYS A 261 -4.21 -1.65 12.26
CA CYS A 261 -3.32 -1.72 11.11
C CYS A 261 -3.18 -0.33 10.48
N LEU A 262 -1.97 0.23 10.51
CA LEU A 262 -1.65 1.60 10.08
C LEU A 262 -1.17 1.68 8.61
N ARG A 263 -1.40 0.63 7.84
CA ARG A 263 -1.01 0.52 6.42
C ARG A 263 -1.51 1.71 5.60
N ASP A 264 -0.79 2.12 4.55
CA ASP A 264 -1.25 3.15 3.60
C ASP A 264 -2.69 2.82 3.10
N PRO A 265 -3.62 3.80 3.06
CA PRO A 265 -4.99 3.60 2.61
C PRO A 265 -5.12 2.97 1.21
N ARG A 266 -4.14 3.17 0.33
CA ARG A 266 -4.11 2.64 -1.04
C ARG A 266 -3.54 1.22 -1.13
N SER A 267 -3.11 0.65 -0.01
CA SER A 267 -2.46 -0.66 -0.01
C SER A 267 -3.49 -1.78 0.03
N THR A 268 -3.35 -2.75 -0.88
CA THR A 268 -4.22 -3.93 -1.01
C THR A 268 -3.86 -5.09 -0.09
N GLY A 269 -2.98 -4.86 0.89
CA GLY A 269 -2.50 -5.90 1.80
C GLY A 269 -3.54 -6.33 2.85
N TYR A 270 -3.37 -7.54 3.38
CA TYR A 270 -4.20 -8.08 4.46
C TYR A 270 -3.33 -8.40 5.70
N PRO A 271 -3.79 -8.11 6.94
CA PRO A 271 -5.07 -7.49 7.32
C PRO A 271 -5.29 -6.06 6.80
N PRO A 272 -6.56 -5.63 6.63
CA PRO A 272 -6.91 -4.32 6.07
C PRO A 272 -6.51 -3.17 6.99
N ARG A 273 -6.42 -1.94 6.45
CA ARG A 273 -6.20 -0.72 7.26
C ARG A 273 -7.38 -0.54 8.22
N THR A 274 -7.08 -0.17 9.45
CA THR A 274 -8.08 0.22 10.45
C THR A 274 -8.38 1.71 10.27
N SER A 275 -9.12 2.10 9.22
CA SER A 275 -9.18 3.50 8.73
C SER A 275 -9.43 4.55 9.82
N VAL A 276 -10.59 4.52 10.48
CA VAL A 276 -10.94 5.52 11.52
C VAL A 276 -9.95 5.50 12.70
N GLY A 277 -9.52 4.31 13.13
CA GLY A 277 -8.56 4.17 14.23
C GLY A 277 -7.16 4.68 13.88
N ALA A 278 -6.70 4.40 12.66
CA ALA A 278 -5.41 4.84 12.16
C ALA A 278 -5.37 6.37 12.04
N ASP A 279 -6.42 6.96 11.46
CA ASP A 279 -6.53 8.42 11.32
C ASP A 279 -6.67 9.11 12.69
N LEU A 280 -7.37 8.48 13.65
CA LEU A 280 -7.42 8.94 15.03
C LEU A 280 -6.03 8.96 15.66
N PHE A 281 -5.24 7.89 15.51
CA PHE A 281 -3.90 7.79 16.08
C PHE A 281 -2.95 8.81 15.46
N GLU A 282 -2.93 8.90 14.13
CA GLU A 282 -2.12 9.87 13.38
C GLU A 282 -2.46 11.31 13.80
N ARG A 283 -3.75 11.66 13.90
CA ARG A 283 -4.19 12.99 14.34
C ARG A 283 -3.85 13.29 15.79
N VAL A 284 -4.17 12.40 16.73
CA VAL A 284 -3.94 12.68 18.17
C VAL A 284 -2.44 12.78 18.44
N LEU A 285 -1.64 11.79 17.99
CA LEU A 285 -0.18 11.83 18.16
C LEU A 285 0.44 13.02 17.41
N GLY A 286 -0.12 13.37 16.25
CA GLY A 286 0.25 14.52 15.43
C GLY A 286 -0.06 15.87 16.06
N ASP A 287 -1.01 15.94 17.00
CA ASP A 287 -1.38 17.18 17.69
C ASP A 287 -0.75 17.32 19.08
N LEU A 288 -0.14 16.25 19.61
CA LEU A 288 0.53 16.30 20.92
C LEU A 288 1.73 17.24 20.91
N LYS A 289 1.90 17.92 22.06
CA LYS A 289 3.07 18.71 22.41
C LYS A 289 3.95 17.93 23.39
N GLU A 290 5.22 18.28 23.40
CA GLU A 290 6.18 17.74 24.38
C GLU A 290 5.73 18.10 25.81
N GLY A 291 5.73 17.13 26.72
CA GLY A 291 5.17 17.24 28.07
C GLY A 291 3.68 16.87 28.19
N GLU A 292 2.96 16.75 27.09
CA GLU A 292 1.54 16.35 27.07
C GLU A 292 1.32 14.90 26.63
N GLU A 293 2.37 14.10 26.48
CA GLU A 293 2.31 12.77 25.85
C GLU A 293 1.35 11.82 26.59
N TRP A 294 1.28 11.94 27.91
CA TRP A 294 0.36 11.20 28.77
C TRP A 294 -1.11 11.32 28.34
N LYS A 295 -1.51 12.42 27.66
CA LYS A 295 -2.89 12.61 27.19
C LYS A 295 -3.33 11.52 26.20
N PHE A 296 -2.38 10.91 25.49
CA PHE A 296 -2.67 9.79 24.60
C PHE A 296 -3.21 8.56 25.35
N LEU A 297 -2.86 8.38 26.63
CA LEU A 297 -3.38 7.29 27.44
C LEU A 297 -4.90 7.35 27.61
N TYR A 298 -5.51 8.54 27.57
CA TYR A 298 -6.96 8.67 27.60
C TYR A 298 -7.64 8.08 26.36
N VAL A 299 -7.02 8.23 25.18
CA VAL A 299 -7.51 7.61 23.93
C VAL A 299 -7.38 6.09 24.02
N LEU A 300 -6.24 5.59 24.51
CA LEU A 300 -6.03 4.16 24.74
C LEU A 300 -7.02 3.59 25.77
N GLN A 301 -7.28 4.32 26.86
CA GLN A 301 -8.24 3.90 27.88
C GLN A 301 -9.65 3.79 27.31
N ASN A 302 -10.10 4.79 26.53
CA ASN A 302 -11.39 4.72 25.85
C ASN A 302 -11.47 3.57 24.86
N ALA A 303 -10.39 3.29 24.12
CA ALA A 303 -10.31 2.11 23.27
C ALA A 303 -10.48 0.82 24.08
N ILE A 304 -9.71 0.66 25.17
CA ILE A 304 -9.80 -0.50 26.05
C ILE A 304 -11.22 -0.67 26.59
N LEU A 305 -11.86 0.41 27.07
CA LEU A 305 -13.22 0.36 27.60
C LEU A 305 -14.24 -0.07 26.53
N CYS A 306 -14.19 0.50 25.31
CA CYS A 306 -15.07 0.09 24.21
C CYS A 306 -14.88 -1.39 23.87
N PHE A 307 -13.64 -1.86 23.75
CA PHE A 307 -13.37 -3.27 23.44
C PHE A 307 -13.72 -4.22 24.60
N LYS A 308 -13.63 -3.78 25.85
CA LYS A 308 -14.10 -4.55 27.02
C LYS A 308 -15.61 -4.74 27.02
N GLU A 309 -16.38 -3.74 26.59
CA GLU A 309 -17.84 -3.89 26.45
C GLU A 309 -18.19 -4.95 25.40
N GLU A 310 -17.50 -4.96 24.26
CA GLU A 310 -17.70 -5.98 23.22
C GLU A 310 -17.33 -7.40 23.71
N LEU A 311 -16.28 -7.51 24.54
CA LEU A 311 -15.86 -8.78 25.17
C LEU A 311 -16.86 -9.35 26.18
N LYS A 312 -17.83 -8.57 26.68
CA LYS A 312 -18.90 -9.12 27.53
C LYS A 312 -19.83 -10.05 26.76
N ASN A 313 -19.96 -9.81 25.45
CA ASN A 313 -20.89 -10.52 24.57
C ASN A 313 -20.17 -11.37 23.51
N SER A 314 -18.83 -11.44 23.53
CA SER A 314 -18.04 -12.16 22.54
C SER A 314 -16.79 -12.79 23.15
N THR A 315 -16.35 -13.91 22.56
CA THR A 315 -15.07 -14.53 22.88
C THR A 315 -13.89 -13.71 22.31
N SER A 316 -12.67 -13.97 22.79
CA SER A 316 -11.48 -13.30 22.27
C SER A 316 -11.22 -13.58 20.77
N GLU A 317 -11.62 -14.77 20.29
CA GLU A 317 -11.52 -15.13 18.88
C GLU A 317 -12.58 -14.42 18.03
N GLU A 318 -13.82 -14.36 18.51
CA GLU A 318 -14.90 -13.60 17.85
C GLU A 318 -14.55 -12.12 17.78
N LEU A 319 -13.99 -11.53 18.85
CA LEU A 319 -13.53 -10.15 18.84
C LEU A 319 -12.47 -9.90 17.77
N TRP A 320 -11.52 -10.82 17.57
CA TRP A 320 -10.54 -10.71 16.49
C TRP A 320 -11.23 -10.70 15.13
N ASN A 321 -12.15 -11.65 14.89
CA ASN A 321 -12.84 -11.78 13.61
C ASN A 321 -13.70 -10.55 13.32
N ASN A 322 -14.42 -10.02 14.32
CA ASN A 322 -15.19 -8.79 14.23
C ASN A 322 -14.32 -7.59 13.82
N GLN A 323 -13.09 -7.49 14.32
CA GLN A 323 -12.16 -6.41 13.93
C GLN A 323 -11.74 -6.47 12.46
N MET A 324 -11.88 -7.62 11.79
CA MET A 324 -11.62 -7.74 10.35
C MET A 324 -12.83 -7.32 9.50
N ASP A 325 -14.03 -7.25 10.08
CA ASP A 325 -15.23 -6.74 9.43
C ASP A 325 -15.21 -5.21 9.36
N ALA A 326 -15.47 -4.67 8.17
CA ALA A 326 -15.39 -3.23 7.93
C ALA A 326 -16.42 -2.44 8.76
N SER A 327 -17.65 -2.96 8.86
CA SER A 327 -18.76 -2.26 9.55
C SER A 327 -18.56 -2.22 11.06
N PHE A 328 -18.11 -3.33 11.66
CA PHE A 328 -17.76 -3.39 13.07
C PHE A 328 -16.59 -2.46 13.37
N CYS A 329 -15.53 -2.55 12.56
CA CYS A 329 -14.32 -1.76 12.73
C CYS A 329 -14.62 -0.25 12.64
N GLU A 330 -15.37 0.17 11.63
CA GLU A 330 -15.76 1.58 11.47
C GLU A 330 -16.62 2.08 12.65
N ARG A 331 -17.61 1.29 13.08
CA ARG A 331 -18.47 1.61 14.23
C ARG A 331 -17.66 1.79 15.51
N ILE A 332 -16.87 0.79 15.91
CA ILE A 332 -16.17 0.81 17.20
C ILE A 332 -15.14 1.93 17.27
N TRP A 333 -14.39 2.18 16.19
CA TRP A 333 -13.40 3.24 16.17
C TRP A 333 -14.01 4.63 16.07
N THR A 334 -15.18 4.77 15.45
CA THR A 334 -15.99 6.01 15.50
C THR A 334 -16.46 6.30 16.92
N ASP A 335 -16.91 5.30 17.66
CA ASP A 335 -17.34 5.47 19.06
C ASP A 335 -16.15 5.82 19.97
N ILE A 336 -14.99 5.19 19.77
CA ILE A 336 -13.74 5.53 20.47
C ILE A 336 -13.36 6.98 20.17
N GLN A 337 -13.42 7.40 18.90
CA GLN A 337 -13.13 8.77 18.50
C GLN A 337 -14.06 9.77 19.21
N LYS A 338 -15.37 9.52 19.23
CA LYS A 338 -16.36 10.37 19.91
C LYS A 338 -16.09 10.47 21.41
N LYS A 339 -15.89 9.34 22.09
CA LYS A 339 -15.56 9.32 23.53
C LYS A 339 -14.22 10.01 23.85
N SER A 340 -13.33 10.07 22.87
CA SER A 340 -12.01 10.68 22.98
C SER A 340 -11.98 12.15 22.56
N GLU A 341 -13.09 12.79 22.15
CA GLU A 341 -13.08 14.17 21.61
C GLU A 341 -12.43 15.21 22.54
N THR A 342 -12.59 15.02 23.85
CA THR A 342 -12.10 15.92 24.90
C THR A 342 -10.64 15.67 25.29
N TRP A 343 -9.90 14.79 24.59
CA TRP A 343 -8.53 14.38 24.95
C TRP A 343 -7.57 15.55 25.18
N ARG A 344 -7.81 16.73 24.59
CA ARG A 344 -6.98 17.93 24.77
C ARG A 344 -7.12 18.58 26.16
N ASN A 345 -8.28 18.44 26.78
CA ASN A 345 -8.71 19.18 27.98
C ASN A 345 -8.86 18.29 29.23
N ILE A 346 -8.22 17.13 29.25
CA ILE A 346 -8.28 16.19 30.38
C ILE A 346 -7.25 16.56 31.47
N SER A 347 -7.51 16.12 32.71
CA SER A 347 -6.54 16.15 33.81
C SER A 347 -5.85 14.80 33.97
N LEU A 348 -4.62 14.80 34.52
CA LEU A 348 -3.83 13.58 34.72
C LEU A 348 -4.51 12.58 35.67
N ASP A 349 -5.25 13.08 36.66
CA ASP A 349 -5.99 12.26 37.64
C ASP A 349 -7.03 11.34 36.98
N THR A 350 -7.53 11.73 35.81
CA THR A 350 -8.49 10.92 35.03
C THR A 350 -7.88 9.58 34.61
N ILE A 351 -6.56 9.54 34.36
CA ILE A 351 -5.85 8.33 33.91
C ILE A 351 -5.42 7.46 35.10
N ASN A 352 -5.03 8.07 36.22
CA ASN A 352 -4.51 7.37 37.40
C ASN A 352 -5.57 6.61 38.21
N SER A 353 -6.87 6.90 38.04
CA SER A 353 -7.96 6.18 38.73
C SER A 353 -8.17 4.73 38.25
N SER A 354 -7.32 4.23 37.34
CA SER A 354 -7.57 3.09 36.47
C SER A 354 -6.72 1.86 36.78
N ASP A 355 -6.25 1.69 38.03
CA ASP A 355 -5.32 0.61 38.39
C ASP A 355 -5.87 -0.80 38.05
N ASN A 356 -7.20 -0.96 38.00
CA ASN A 356 -7.89 -2.19 37.58
C ASN A 356 -8.52 -2.13 36.17
N LEU A 357 -8.00 -1.28 35.27
CA LEU A 357 -8.59 -1.11 33.92
C LEU A 357 -8.73 -2.43 33.16
N ILE A 358 -7.82 -3.38 33.36
CA ILE A 358 -7.75 -4.63 32.59
C ILE A 358 -8.20 -5.84 33.39
N SER A 359 -7.63 -6.05 34.58
CA SER A 359 -8.00 -7.17 35.45
C SER A 359 -7.91 -6.80 36.93
N ASP A 360 -8.86 -7.31 37.72
CA ASP A 360 -8.83 -7.26 39.19
C ASP A 360 -7.86 -8.28 39.80
N ASP A 361 -7.41 -9.27 39.01
CA ASP A 361 -6.45 -10.27 39.45
C ASP A 361 -5.03 -9.69 39.50
N ASN A 362 -4.33 -9.99 40.59
CA ASN A 362 -2.93 -9.65 40.80
C ASN A 362 -1.97 -10.55 39.97
N THR A 363 -2.31 -10.84 38.71
CA THR A 363 -1.48 -11.69 37.86
C THR A 363 -0.33 -10.89 37.24
N ASP A 364 0.74 -11.61 36.95
CA ASP A 364 1.90 -11.09 36.24
C ASP A 364 1.87 -11.41 34.73
N ASP A 365 0.79 -12.02 34.24
CA ASP A 365 0.64 -12.44 32.85
C ASP A 365 -0.12 -11.40 32.03
N VAL A 366 0.12 -11.37 30.72
CA VAL A 366 -0.59 -10.45 29.82
C VAL A 366 -2.05 -10.88 29.71
N ARG A 367 -2.97 -9.94 29.96
CA ARG A 367 -4.42 -10.13 29.92
C ARG A 367 -5.07 -9.40 28.75
N LEU A 368 -4.45 -8.33 28.26
CA LEU A 368 -4.89 -7.58 27.09
C LEU A 368 -3.67 -7.20 26.24
N LEU A 369 -3.73 -7.57 24.97
CA LEU A 369 -2.71 -7.22 23.98
C LEU A 369 -3.21 -6.06 23.11
N PHE A 370 -2.39 -5.02 22.95
CA PHE A 370 -2.64 -3.97 21.98
C PHE A 370 -1.64 -4.10 20.83
N CYS A 371 -2.10 -4.51 19.65
CA CYS A 371 -1.27 -4.81 18.50
C CYS A 371 -1.39 -3.73 17.44
N ILE A 372 -0.25 -3.13 17.05
CA ILE A 372 -0.13 -2.14 15.99
C ILE A 372 0.62 -2.77 14.83
N ASP A 373 -0.07 -3.13 13.74
CA ASP A 373 0.52 -3.62 12.50
C ASP A 373 0.83 -2.49 11.51
N GLU A 374 1.80 -2.74 10.64
CA GLU A 374 2.42 -1.74 9.75
C GLU A 374 2.88 -0.51 10.54
N ALA A 375 3.48 -0.75 11.72
CA ALA A 375 3.83 0.31 12.67
C ALA A 375 4.79 1.37 12.09
N ARG A 376 5.53 1.06 11.01
CA ARG A 376 6.42 1.98 10.28
C ARG A 376 5.81 3.36 10.03
N THR A 377 4.50 3.44 9.84
CA THR A 377 3.78 4.70 9.62
C THR A 377 3.96 5.67 10.78
N LEU A 378 4.17 5.19 12.01
CA LEU A 378 4.46 6.02 13.18
C LEU A 378 5.89 6.57 13.23
N LEU A 379 6.78 6.10 12.35
CA LEU A 379 8.17 6.56 12.27
C LEU A 379 8.38 7.68 11.26
N SER A 380 7.37 8.05 10.48
CA SER A 380 7.46 9.22 9.60
C SER A 380 7.71 10.46 10.48
N GLN A 381 8.72 11.24 10.11
CA GLN A 381 9.00 12.51 10.73
C GLN A 381 8.40 13.60 9.85
N ASP A 382 7.52 14.42 10.41
CA ASP A 382 7.28 15.72 9.84
C ASP A 382 8.54 16.56 10.01
N ASN A 383 9.00 17.21 8.94
CA ASN A 383 10.20 18.07 8.96
C ASN A 383 10.14 19.19 10.03
N TYR A 384 8.96 19.46 10.59
CA TYR A 384 8.71 20.48 11.60
C TYR A 384 8.73 19.97 13.06
N LYS A 385 8.65 18.65 13.30
CA LYS A 385 8.65 18.07 14.65
C LYS A 385 9.95 17.31 14.94
N LYS A 386 10.56 17.62 16.10
CA LYS A 386 11.76 16.91 16.58
C LYS A 386 11.49 15.45 17.01
N ILE A 387 10.24 15.12 17.35
CA ILE A 387 9.83 13.82 17.89
C ILE A 387 8.84 13.16 16.93
N SER A 388 9.04 11.87 16.63
CA SER A 388 8.11 11.09 15.78
C SER A 388 6.83 10.71 16.52
N LEU A 389 5.78 10.34 15.79
CA LEU A 389 4.52 9.84 16.37
C LEU A 389 4.75 8.64 17.30
N PHE A 390 5.64 7.73 16.92
CA PHE A 390 6.08 6.64 17.78
C PHE A 390 6.78 7.14 19.05
N GLY A 391 7.59 8.19 18.96
CA GLY A 391 8.23 8.82 20.11
C GLY A 391 7.21 9.32 21.13
N PHE A 392 6.17 10.01 20.66
CA PHE A 392 5.03 10.43 21.48
C PHE A 392 4.31 9.23 22.12
N PHE A 393 3.99 8.20 21.34
CA PHE A 393 3.37 6.97 21.84
C PHE A 393 4.20 6.32 22.95
N ARG A 394 5.49 6.13 22.71
CA ARG A 394 6.42 5.49 23.65
C ARG A 394 6.53 6.28 24.95
N ARG A 395 6.58 7.61 24.86
CA ARG A 395 6.59 8.50 26.04
C ARG A 395 5.28 8.42 26.80
N ALA A 396 4.13 8.37 26.12
CA ALA A 396 2.83 8.17 26.76
C ALA A 396 2.79 6.88 27.58
N LEU A 397 3.28 5.77 27.03
CA LEU A 397 3.36 4.49 27.73
C LEU A 397 4.26 4.49 28.98
N ARG A 398 5.12 5.50 29.20
CA ARG A 398 5.88 5.61 30.46
C ARG A 398 4.98 5.92 31.67
N TYR A 399 3.82 6.51 31.43
CA TYR A 399 2.88 6.91 32.47
C TYR A 399 1.86 5.82 32.83
N ILE A 400 1.99 4.63 32.23
CA ILE A 400 0.99 3.57 32.38
C ILE A 400 1.17 2.80 33.70
N THR A 401 0.06 2.57 34.41
CA THR A 401 0.02 1.72 35.62
C THR A 401 -0.79 0.43 35.43
N TRP A 402 -1.35 0.23 34.22
CA TRP A 402 -2.32 -0.84 33.95
C TRP A 402 -1.66 -2.24 33.97
N ASN A 403 -1.99 -3.03 34.99
CA ASN A 403 -1.52 -4.41 35.10
C ASN A 403 -2.17 -5.30 34.02
N GLY A 404 -1.38 -6.18 33.39
CA GLY A 404 -1.84 -7.10 32.36
C GLY A 404 -1.94 -6.48 30.95
N PHE A 405 -1.54 -5.22 30.77
CA PHE A 405 -1.45 -4.57 29.45
C PHE A 405 -0.11 -4.84 28.78
N PHE A 406 -0.12 -5.11 27.48
CA PHE A 406 1.12 -5.12 26.71
C PHE A 406 0.91 -4.67 25.26
N VAL A 407 1.83 -3.88 24.72
CA VAL A 407 1.77 -3.37 23.35
C VAL A 407 2.73 -4.14 22.44
N MET A 408 2.27 -4.53 21.26
CA MET A 408 3.08 -5.18 20.24
C MET A 408 3.07 -4.36 18.95
N PHE A 409 4.24 -3.91 18.53
CA PHE A 409 4.43 -3.27 17.22
C PHE A 409 4.89 -4.33 16.21
N LEU A 410 4.14 -4.50 15.14
CA LEU A 410 4.46 -5.40 14.03
C LEU A 410 4.99 -4.58 12.87
N ASP A 411 6.19 -4.92 12.41
CA ASP A 411 6.79 -4.25 11.26
C ASP A 411 7.90 -5.10 10.61
N THR A 412 8.34 -4.75 9.41
CA THR A 412 9.52 -5.33 8.76
C THR A 412 10.72 -4.40 8.92
N LEU A 413 11.57 -4.70 9.92
CA LEU A 413 13.00 -4.39 10.14
C LEU A 413 13.70 -3.09 9.70
N SER A 414 13.24 -2.28 8.75
CA SER A 414 14.05 -1.21 8.15
C SER A 414 14.58 -0.24 9.21
N ARG A 415 13.89 -0.14 10.36
CA ARG A 415 14.21 0.78 11.45
C ARG A 415 13.90 0.21 12.84
N ILE A 416 14.34 -1.01 13.17
CA ILE A 416 14.35 -1.45 14.59
C ILE A 416 15.10 -0.44 15.46
N SER A 417 16.14 0.21 14.93
CA SER A 417 16.82 1.33 15.60
C SER A 417 15.88 2.50 15.96
N ASN A 418 14.66 2.58 15.43
CA ASN A 418 13.74 3.67 15.75
C ASN A 418 12.67 3.23 16.76
N PHE A 419 12.20 1.98 16.67
CA PHE A 419 11.32 1.39 17.69
C PHE A 419 12.07 0.94 18.95
N ALA A 420 13.36 0.64 18.77
CA ALA A 420 14.27 0.12 19.77
C ALA A 420 15.74 0.56 19.51
N PRO A 421 16.06 1.88 19.53
CA PRO A 421 17.40 2.41 19.28
C PRO A 421 18.51 1.80 20.15
N PRO A 422 19.76 1.74 19.63
CA PRO A 422 20.94 1.63 20.48
C PRO A 422 21.01 2.85 21.40
N LYS A 423 21.55 2.66 22.62
CA LYS A 423 21.52 3.70 23.68
C LYS A 423 22.08 5.06 23.24
N SER A 424 23.09 5.08 22.38
CA SER A 424 23.75 6.29 21.85
C SER A 424 22.89 7.10 20.86
N ALA A 425 21.95 6.43 20.20
CA ALA A 425 21.10 7.00 19.17
C ALA A 425 19.66 7.27 19.62
N ASP A 426 19.29 6.90 20.86
CA ASP A 426 17.96 7.17 21.40
C ASP A 426 17.79 8.67 21.66
N PRO A 427 16.94 9.39 20.89
CA PRO A 427 16.72 10.82 21.09
C PRO A 427 16.13 11.12 22.48
N SER A 428 15.42 10.16 23.09
CA SER A 428 14.86 10.30 24.43
C SER A 428 15.89 10.19 25.55
N GLY A 429 17.13 9.80 25.25
CA GLY A 429 18.22 9.75 26.23
C GLY A 429 19.05 11.03 26.32
N ARG A 430 18.81 12.02 25.45
CA ARG A 430 19.63 13.24 25.38
C ARG A 430 19.12 14.43 26.20
N ASP A 431 17.87 14.41 26.63
CA ASP A 431 17.20 15.62 27.15
C ASP A 431 16.39 15.41 28.44
N ASP A 432 16.59 14.29 29.16
CA ASP A 432 15.85 14.09 30.40
C ASP A 432 16.74 13.49 31.50
N SER A 433 16.57 14.01 32.70
CA SER A 433 17.24 13.58 33.94
C SER A 433 16.76 12.21 34.44
N SER A 434 16.01 11.48 33.60
CA SER A 434 15.47 10.14 33.85
C SER A 434 16.40 9.04 33.32
N LEU A 435 16.51 7.94 34.08
CA LEU A 435 17.38 6.79 33.80
C LEU A 435 17.23 6.26 32.36
N PRO A 436 18.31 5.74 31.73
CA PRO A 436 18.25 5.28 30.34
C PRO A 436 17.30 4.09 30.18
N LEU A 437 16.27 4.25 29.34
CA LEU A 437 15.33 3.20 28.99
C LEU A 437 16.06 1.95 28.45
N LYS A 438 15.73 0.80 29.01
CA LYS A 438 16.05 -0.50 28.45
C LYS A 438 14.88 -0.95 27.58
N LEU A 439 15.22 -1.32 26.35
CA LEU A 439 14.25 -1.79 25.37
C LEU A 439 14.23 -3.31 25.38
N PHE A 440 13.06 -3.93 25.27
CA PHE A 440 13.00 -5.39 25.19
C PHE A 440 13.63 -5.92 23.91
N TYR A 441 14.29 -7.07 24.01
CA TYR A 441 14.85 -7.74 22.85
C TYR A 441 13.72 -8.25 21.96
N PRO A 442 13.68 -7.86 20.67
CA PRO A 442 12.54 -8.07 19.79
C PRO A 442 12.28 -9.54 19.43
N TYR A 443 11.05 -9.87 19.05
CA TYR A 443 10.66 -11.22 18.65
C TYR A 443 10.70 -11.36 17.11
N PHE A 444 11.63 -12.16 16.59
CA PHE A 444 11.81 -12.29 15.13
C PHE A 444 12.03 -13.69 14.59
N ARG A 445 12.29 -14.64 15.49
CA ARG A 445 12.51 -16.04 15.14
C ARG A 445 11.17 -16.70 14.83
N LEU A 446 10.67 -16.47 13.63
CA LEU A 446 9.45 -17.09 13.12
C LEU A 446 9.82 -18.37 12.36
N THR A 447 9.72 -19.51 13.02
CA THR A 447 10.06 -20.83 12.45
C THR A 447 8.88 -21.40 11.66
N THR A 448 8.44 -20.67 10.63
CA THR A 448 7.27 -21.03 9.81
C THR A 448 7.63 -21.48 8.40
N MET A 449 8.92 -21.49 8.06
CA MET A 449 9.40 -21.94 6.75
C MET A 449 9.09 -23.43 6.57
N ASP A 450 8.68 -23.80 5.35
CA ASP A 450 8.37 -25.18 4.94
C ASP A 450 7.27 -25.88 5.77
N ILE A 451 6.43 -25.12 6.49
CA ILE A 451 5.43 -25.70 7.41
C ILE A 451 4.37 -26.56 6.71
N PHE A 452 4.21 -26.38 5.39
CA PHE A 452 3.29 -27.14 4.55
C PHE A 452 3.99 -28.25 3.73
N LYS A 453 5.29 -28.47 3.95
CA LYS A 453 6.00 -29.64 3.41
C LYS A 453 5.44 -30.89 4.11
N SER A 454 4.62 -31.67 3.43
CA SER A 454 4.24 -33.02 3.87
C SER A 454 5.27 -34.05 3.37
N ASP A 455 5.58 -35.05 4.19
CA ASP A 455 6.25 -36.29 3.73
C ASP A 455 5.26 -37.23 3.02
N ASP A 456 3.96 -36.98 3.18
CA ASP A 456 2.90 -37.75 2.54
C ASP A 456 2.87 -37.51 1.03
N ASN A 457 2.87 -38.62 0.28
CA ASN A 457 2.81 -38.74 -1.17
C ASN A 457 1.51 -38.19 -1.80
N GLU A 458 0.83 -37.24 -1.16
CA GLU A 458 -0.16 -36.38 -1.83
C GLU A 458 0.60 -35.37 -2.71
N HIS A 459 1.26 -35.90 -3.74
CA HIS A 459 1.50 -35.16 -4.95
C HIS A 459 0.11 -34.76 -5.46
N ASN A 460 -0.24 -33.48 -5.35
CA ASN A 460 -1.23 -32.93 -6.26
C ASN A 460 -0.58 -33.02 -7.65
N GLU A 461 -0.82 -34.13 -8.35
CA GLU A 461 -0.23 -34.51 -9.63
C GLU A 461 -0.55 -33.50 -10.75
N HIS A 462 -1.39 -32.50 -10.49
CA HIS A 462 -1.90 -31.61 -11.53
C HIS A 462 -1.21 -30.24 -11.62
N ASN A 463 -0.38 -29.81 -10.65
CA ASN A 463 0.36 -28.54 -10.80
C ASN A 463 1.67 -28.47 -9.99
N GLU A 464 2.81 -28.50 -10.70
CA GLU A 464 4.15 -28.42 -10.11
C GLU A 464 4.35 -27.18 -9.20
N TYR A 465 3.75 -26.03 -9.56
CA TYR A 465 3.88 -24.80 -8.79
C TYR A 465 3.24 -24.88 -7.40
N PHE A 466 2.17 -25.66 -7.24
CA PHE A 466 1.56 -25.89 -5.92
C PHE A 466 2.49 -26.69 -5.01
N ASN A 467 3.25 -27.64 -5.57
CA ASN A 467 4.25 -28.38 -4.81
C ASN A 467 5.44 -27.48 -4.44
N LEU A 468 5.88 -26.60 -5.35
CA LEU A 468 6.93 -25.62 -5.05
C LEU A 468 6.51 -24.63 -3.98
N ALA A 469 5.24 -24.21 -3.97
CA ALA A 469 4.70 -23.28 -2.98
C ALA A 469 4.74 -23.80 -1.54
N LYS A 470 4.82 -25.13 -1.35
CA LYS A 470 5.00 -25.75 -0.03
C LYS A 470 6.39 -25.46 0.55
N PHE A 471 7.38 -25.16 -0.28
CA PHE A 471 8.74 -24.81 0.11
C PHE A 471 8.90 -23.29 0.20
N GLY A 472 9.30 -22.80 1.37
CA GLY A 472 9.45 -21.38 1.68
C GLY A 472 8.40 -20.91 2.67
N ARG A 473 7.84 -19.72 2.39
CA ARG A 473 6.93 -19.04 3.32
C ARG A 473 5.52 -19.62 3.26
N PRO A 474 4.81 -19.72 4.40
CA PRO A 474 3.43 -20.20 4.45
C PRO A 474 2.48 -19.51 3.46
N LEU A 475 2.68 -18.19 3.25
CA LEU A 475 1.87 -17.38 2.36
C LEU A 475 1.79 -17.93 0.93
N TYR A 476 2.86 -18.54 0.41
CA TYR A 476 2.88 -18.98 -0.99
C TYR A 476 1.86 -20.09 -1.22
N PHE A 477 1.90 -21.11 -0.37
CA PHE A 477 0.97 -22.23 -0.45
C PHE A 477 -0.45 -21.79 -0.15
N SER A 478 -0.67 -21.03 0.94
CA SER A 478 -2.02 -20.62 1.32
C SER A 478 -2.67 -19.71 0.26
N TYR A 479 -1.90 -18.85 -0.42
CA TYR A 479 -2.38 -18.00 -1.52
C TYR A 479 -2.83 -18.81 -2.74
N LEU A 480 -2.11 -19.87 -3.08
CA LEU A 480 -2.53 -20.74 -4.19
C LEU A 480 -3.75 -21.58 -3.80
N GLN A 481 -3.84 -22.01 -2.54
CA GLN A 481 -4.98 -22.77 -2.04
C GLN A 481 -6.28 -21.96 -2.01
N SER A 482 -6.23 -20.64 -1.82
CA SER A 482 -7.38 -19.72 -1.92
C SER A 482 -7.80 -19.41 -3.35
N CYS A 483 -7.07 -19.89 -4.37
CA CYS A 483 -7.35 -19.58 -5.77
C CYS A 483 -7.19 -20.81 -6.68
N LYS A 484 -7.53 -21.99 -6.17
CA LYS A 484 -7.36 -23.26 -6.91
C LYS A 484 -8.04 -23.26 -8.27
N ASP A 485 -9.22 -22.67 -8.34
CA ASP A 485 -10.04 -22.63 -9.55
C ASP A 485 -9.63 -21.49 -10.49
N ASN A 486 -8.69 -20.63 -10.08
CA ASN A 486 -8.19 -19.52 -10.86
C ASN A 486 -6.94 -19.93 -11.65
N THR A 487 -7.09 -20.07 -12.97
CA THR A 487 -5.98 -20.40 -13.90
C THR A 487 -4.84 -19.38 -13.87
N GLN A 488 -5.09 -18.15 -13.40
CA GLN A 488 -4.08 -17.08 -13.27
C GLN A 488 -3.45 -16.99 -11.87
N ALA A 489 -3.79 -17.86 -10.93
CA ALA A 489 -3.32 -17.78 -9.53
C ALA A 489 -1.79 -17.73 -9.43
N ILE A 490 -1.10 -18.58 -10.20
CA ILE A 490 0.37 -18.60 -10.24
C ILE A 490 0.92 -17.26 -10.73
N GLY A 491 0.36 -16.71 -11.82
CA GLY A 491 0.80 -15.43 -12.39
C GLY A 491 0.60 -14.27 -11.40
N LYS A 492 -0.54 -14.24 -10.71
CA LYS A 492 -0.82 -13.24 -9.66
C LYS A 492 0.14 -13.36 -8.48
N LEU A 493 0.41 -14.57 -8.00
CA LEU A 493 1.39 -14.80 -6.94
C LEU A 493 2.80 -14.37 -7.37
N LYS A 494 3.25 -14.76 -8.57
CA LYS A 494 4.54 -14.35 -9.12
C LYS A 494 4.67 -12.83 -9.22
N ASN A 495 3.63 -12.13 -9.68
CA ASN A 495 3.60 -10.67 -9.71
C ASN A 495 3.74 -10.07 -8.29
N LEU A 496 3.01 -10.60 -7.31
CA LEU A 496 3.14 -10.18 -5.92
C LEU A 496 4.56 -10.40 -5.38
N LEU A 497 5.19 -11.54 -5.65
CA LEU A 497 6.58 -11.81 -5.26
C LEU A 497 7.56 -10.89 -5.98
N SER A 498 7.34 -10.60 -7.25
CA SER A 498 8.14 -9.71 -8.07
C SER A 498 8.16 -8.31 -7.48
N ARG A 499 6.98 -7.74 -7.22
CA ARG A 499 6.85 -6.42 -6.55
C ARG A 499 7.51 -6.42 -5.17
N LYS A 500 7.34 -7.49 -4.37
CA LYS A 500 7.98 -7.61 -3.05
C LYS A 500 9.49 -7.79 -3.12
N LEU A 501 10.02 -8.39 -4.17
CA LEU A 501 11.47 -8.53 -4.36
C LEU A 501 12.11 -7.20 -4.78
N LEU A 502 11.35 -6.32 -5.46
CA LEU A 502 11.77 -5.00 -5.93
C LEU A 502 11.46 -3.84 -4.97
N GLY A 503 11.13 -4.08 -3.70
CA GLY A 503 10.85 -3.00 -2.76
C GLY A 503 9.49 -2.31 -2.97
N GLY A 504 8.56 -2.93 -3.70
CA GLY A 504 7.23 -2.39 -4.02
C GLY A 504 7.12 -1.76 -5.41
N ALA A 505 8.24 -1.62 -6.13
CA ALA A 505 8.25 -1.09 -7.50
C ALA A 505 7.59 -2.05 -8.50
N ASN A 506 7.05 -1.50 -9.59
CA ASN A 506 6.40 -2.30 -10.64
C ASN A 506 7.40 -2.87 -11.65
N SER A 507 8.58 -2.24 -11.78
CA SER A 507 9.63 -2.65 -12.70
C SER A 507 11.01 -2.46 -12.06
N PHE A 508 12.01 -3.18 -12.57
CA PHE A 508 13.39 -3.05 -12.08
C PHE A 508 13.92 -1.62 -12.26
N LYS A 509 13.53 -0.92 -13.34
CA LYS A 509 13.94 0.46 -13.64
C LYS A 509 13.38 1.47 -12.63
N GLU A 510 12.17 1.24 -12.11
CA GLU A 510 11.55 2.07 -11.07
C GLU A 510 12.05 1.73 -9.65
N SER A 511 12.78 0.62 -9.49
CA SER A 511 13.21 0.13 -8.18
C SER A 511 14.53 0.76 -7.70
N GLN A 512 14.86 0.57 -6.42
CA GLN A 512 16.19 0.88 -5.91
C GLN A 512 17.21 -0.14 -6.44
N GLN A 513 17.72 0.10 -7.65
CA GLN A 513 18.47 -0.88 -8.44
C GLN A 513 19.61 -1.56 -7.67
N GLU A 514 20.37 -0.85 -6.83
CA GLU A 514 21.43 -1.47 -6.02
C GLU A 514 20.88 -2.55 -5.08
N ILE A 515 19.82 -2.24 -4.34
CA ILE A 515 19.22 -3.15 -3.35
C ILE A 515 18.46 -4.28 -4.06
N SER A 516 17.67 -3.94 -5.08
CA SER A 516 16.97 -4.92 -5.91
C SER A 516 17.91 -5.92 -6.56
N SER A 517 19.07 -5.46 -7.07
CA SER A 517 20.07 -6.35 -7.67
C SER A 517 20.64 -7.33 -6.66
N LEU A 518 20.94 -6.87 -5.44
CA LEU A 518 21.39 -7.73 -4.35
C LEU A 518 20.31 -8.73 -3.95
N ALA A 519 19.05 -8.32 -3.84
CA ALA A 519 17.94 -9.19 -3.51
C ALA A 519 17.72 -10.29 -4.57
N ILE A 520 17.71 -9.90 -5.85
CA ILE A 520 17.55 -10.82 -7.00
C ILE A 520 18.69 -11.84 -7.00
N LEU A 521 19.95 -11.39 -6.97
CA LEU A 521 21.10 -12.28 -6.99
C LEU A 521 21.13 -13.17 -5.75
N SER A 522 20.89 -12.63 -4.56
CA SER A 522 20.93 -13.41 -3.32
C SER A 522 19.84 -14.49 -3.29
N SER A 523 18.66 -14.22 -3.88
CA SER A 523 17.58 -15.20 -4.02
C SER A 523 17.91 -16.36 -4.96
N VAL A 524 18.84 -16.15 -5.91
CA VAL A 524 19.20 -17.15 -6.92
C VAL A 524 20.49 -17.86 -6.57
N ILE A 525 21.57 -17.13 -6.26
CA ILE A 525 22.89 -17.75 -6.12
C ILE A 525 23.35 -17.92 -4.68
N GLY A 526 22.67 -17.34 -3.67
CA GLY A 526 23.06 -17.48 -2.27
C GLY A 526 24.35 -16.71 -1.94
N ILE A 527 24.20 -15.40 -1.71
CA ILE A 527 25.30 -14.48 -1.38
C ILE A 527 25.25 -14.15 0.12
N ASP A 528 26.43 -14.11 0.75
CA ASP A 528 26.60 -13.63 2.11
C ASP A 528 26.74 -12.10 2.16
N MET A 529 25.86 -11.47 2.93
CA MET A 529 25.80 -10.02 3.09
C MET A 529 26.56 -9.58 4.34
N SER A 530 27.30 -8.47 4.26
CA SER A 530 27.99 -7.91 5.42
C SER A 530 26.98 -7.52 6.53
N PRO A 531 27.12 -8.03 7.77
CA PRO A 531 26.17 -7.76 8.85
C PRO A 531 26.08 -6.29 9.28
N GLN A 532 27.05 -5.47 8.90
CA GLN A 532 27.16 -4.05 9.24
C GLN A 532 26.57 -3.13 8.16
N SER A 533 26.13 -3.69 7.03
CA SER A 533 25.56 -2.91 5.94
C SER A 533 24.21 -2.32 6.34
N ARG A 534 24.03 -1.01 6.14
CA ARG A 534 22.71 -0.37 6.25
C ARG A 534 21.68 -0.96 5.27
N LEU A 535 22.14 -1.61 4.20
CA LEU A 535 21.25 -2.28 3.25
C LEU A 535 20.59 -3.52 3.85
N THR A 536 21.17 -4.12 4.86
CA THR A 536 20.69 -5.36 5.46
C THR A 536 19.30 -5.20 6.09
N SER A 537 19.04 -4.07 6.75
CA SER A 537 17.70 -3.77 7.27
C SER A 537 16.69 -3.54 6.15
N GLU A 538 17.08 -2.84 5.08
CA GLU A 538 16.24 -2.55 3.92
C GLU A 538 15.90 -3.81 3.11
N LEU A 539 16.85 -4.74 2.99
CA LEU A 539 16.65 -6.03 2.33
C LEU A 539 15.57 -6.85 3.04
N VAL A 540 15.57 -6.88 4.38
CA VAL A 540 14.53 -7.61 5.15
C VAL A 540 13.20 -6.86 5.14
N ALA A 541 13.25 -5.53 5.20
CA ALA A 541 12.08 -4.69 5.25
C ALA A 541 11.26 -4.77 3.96
N SER A 542 11.94 -4.60 2.83
CA SER A 542 11.30 -4.24 1.57
C SER A 542 11.62 -5.24 0.45
N HIS A 543 12.65 -6.09 0.59
CA HIS A 543 13.13 -6.94 -0.51
C HIS A 543 13.19 -8.43 -0.13
N MET A 544 12.35 -8.88 0.80
CA MET A 544 12.16 -10.30 1.14
C MET A 544 13.37 -11.01 1.77
N ALA A 545 14.44 -10.35 2.22
CA ALA A 545 15.48 -11.06 2.97
C ALA A 545 14.95 -11.58 4.32
N THR A 546 15.50 -12.69 4.80
CA THR A 546 15.15 -13.25 6.10
C THR A 546 16.18 -12.85 7.15
N CYS A 547 15.74 -12.31 8.28
CA CYS A 547 16.62 -12.07 9.42
C CYS A 547 16.85 -13.36 10.21
N LEU A 548 18.11 -13.79 10.31
CA LEU A 548 18.56 -14.97 11.04
C LEU A 548 19.06 -14.63 12.45
N ALA A 549 19.75 -13.49 12.60
CA ALA A 549 20.24 -13.01 13.88
C ALA A 549 20.25 -11.48 13.97
N LEU A 550 20.18 -10.98 15.19
CA LEU A 550 20.24 -9.58 15.55
C LEU A 550 21.25 -9.44 16.70
N SER A 551 22.11 -8.44 16.66
CA SER A 551 23.02 -8.14 17.77
C SER A 551 22.28 -7.53 18.97
N GLU A 552 22.88 -7.58 20.17
CA GLU A 552 22.26 -7.00 21.38
C GLU A 552 22.05 -5.48 21.29
N ASP A 553 22.97 -4.77 20.62
CA ASP A 553 22.88 -3.34 20.32
C ASP A 553 21.87 -3.02 19.19
N ARG A 554 21.38 -4.06 18.49
CA ARG A 554 20.46 -4.00 17.35
C ARG A 554 20.98 -3.25 16.13
N GLU A 555 22.28 -3.03 16.03
CA GLU A 555 22.92 -2.37 14.89
C GLU A 555 23.33 -3.34 13.79
N ARG A 556 23.44 -4.63 14.10
CA ARG A 556 23.95 -5.65 13.17
C ARG A 556 22.93 -6.75 12.97
N LEU A 557 22.79 -7.14 11.71
CA LEU A 557 21.82 -8.13 11.27
C LEU A 557 22.53 -9.19 10.45
N ILE A 558 22.29 -10.45 10.78
CA ILE A 558 22.63 -11.55 9.89
C ILE A 558 21.38 -11.88 9.12
N ILE A 559 21.44 -11.75 7.80
CA ILE A 559 20.33 -12.05 6.90
C ILE A 559 20.71 -13.14 5.93
N ALA A 560 19.71 -13.79 5.36
CA ALA A 560 19.87 -14.69 4.25
C ALA A 560 18.64 -14.67 3.34
N TYR A 561 18.83 -15.13 2.11
CA TYR A 561 17.73 -15.58 1.26
C TYR A 561 17.69 -17.11 1.35
N PRO A 562 16.81 -17.68 2.19
CA PRO A 562 16.70 -19.12 2.30
C PRO A 562 16.16 -19.74 1.00
N SER A 563 16.25 -21.07 0.91
CA SER A 563 15.80 -21.84 -0.26
C SER A 563 14.28 -21.70 -0.50
N GLU A 564 13.90 -20.74 -1.34
CA GLU A 564 12.51 -20.38 -1.66
C GLU A 564 12.28 -20.52 -3.17
N PRO A 565 12.00 -21.72 -3.71
CA PRO A 565 12.05 -21.98 -5.15
C PRO A 565 11.20 -21.05 -6.01
N LEU A 566 10.01 -20.68 -5.54
CA LEU A 566 9.14 -19.74 -6.25
C LEU A 566 9.69 -18.32 -6.26
N LEU A 567 10.28 -17.86 -5.15
CA LEU A 567 10.89 -16.54 -5.07
C LEU A 567 12.12 -16.47 -6.00
N SER A 568 12.95 -17.51 -5.98
CA SER A 568 14.10 -17.65 -6.87
C SER A 568 13.70 -17.72 -8.35
N GLU A 569 12.60 -18.39 -8.66
CA GLU A 569 12.07 -18.44 -10.02
C GLU A 569 11.65 -17.04 -10.51
N VAL A 570 10.97 -16.27 -9.66
CA VAL A 570 10.63 -14.87 -9.97
C VAL A 570 11.89 -14.01 -10.10
N ALA A 571 12.90 -14.23 -9.27
CA ALA A 571 14.18 -13.54 -9.37
C ALA A 571 14.88 -13.81 -10.72
N LEU A 572 14.84 -15.05 -11.21
CA LEU A 572 15.38 -15.42 -12.53
C LEU A 572 14.66 -14.72 -13.70
N GLU A 573 13.38 -14.40 -13.58
CA GLU A 573 12.66 -13.64 -14.60
C GLU A 573 13.30 -12.26 -14.87
N PHE A 574 13.98 -11.69 -13.87
CA PHE A 574 14.76 -10.44 -14.02
C PHE A 574 16.17 -10.64 -14.58
N MET A 575 16.70 -11.86 -14.64
CA MET A 575 18.00 -12.15 -15.24
C MET A 575 17.89 -12.35 -16.77
N SER A 576 17.18 -11.44 -17.44
CA SER A 576 17.08 -11.40 -18.91
C SER A 576 18.25 -10.64 -19.53
N ASP A 577 18.47 -10.80 -20.84
CA ASP A 577 19.52 -10.11 -21.60
C ASP A 577 19.50 -8.59 -21.44
N SER A 578 18.31 -8.01 -21.27
CA SER A 578 18.13 -6.57 -21.07
C SER A 578 18.53 -6.07 -19.67
N THR A 579 18.37 -6.90 -18.64
CA THR A 579 18.36 -6.45 -17.24
C THR A 579 19.55 -7.02 -16.47
N LEU A 580 20.01 -8.21 -16.82
CA LEU A 580 21.16 -8.86 -16.21
C LEU A 580 22.44 -8.00 -16.26
N PRO A 581 22.79 -7.31 -17.36
CA PRO A 581 23.96 -6.43 -17.36
C PRO A 581 23.86 -5.29 -16.34
N GLU A 582 22.66 -4.73 -16.13
CA GLU A 582 22.43 -3.70 -15.12
C GLU A 582 22.59 -4.27 -13.70
N ILE A 583 22.00 -5.45 -13.44
CA ILE A 583 22.14 -6.17 -12.17
C ILE A 583 23.60 -6.44 -11.84
N LEU A 584 24.37 -6.97 -12.80
CA LEU A 584 25.80 -7.28 -12.62
C LEU A 584 26.63 -6.02 -12.40
N LYS A 585 26.29 -4.90 -13.05
CA LYS A 585 26.95 -3.60 -12.83
C LYS A 585 26.74 -3.12 -11.40
N GLN A 586 25.51 -3.20 -10.89
CA GLN A 586 25.20 -2.83 -9.51
C GLN A 586 25.90 -3.76 -8.51
N PHE A 587 25.87 -5.07 -8.77
CA PHE A 587 26.54 -6.06 -7.92
C PHE A 587 28.05 -5.84 -7.82
N ASN A 588 28.72 -5.57 -8.94
CA ASN A 588 30.15 -5.22 -8.95
C ASN A 588 30.43 -3.94 -8.14
N SER A 589 29.54 -2.95 -8.19
CA SER A 589 29.63 -1.75 -7.35
C SER A 589 29.53 -2.12 -5.86
N SER A 590 28.57 -2.96 -5.48
CA SER A 590 28.40 -3.40 -4.09
C SER A 590 29.57 -4.23 -3.56
N LEU A 591 30.18 -5.07 -4.39
CA LEU A 591 31.43 -5.78 -4.07
C LEU A 591 32.58 -4.81 -3.79
N LYS A 592 32.75 -3.78 -4.63
CA LYS A 592 33.79 -2.75 -4.44
C LYS A 592 33.59 -1.94 -3.16
N LYS A 593 32.35 -1.74 -2.74
CA LYS A 593 31.98 -1.05 -1.49
C LYS A 593 32.13 -1.93 -0.24
N GLY A 594 32.42 -3.24 -0.37
CA GLY A 594 32.49 -4.18 0.75
C GLY A 594 31.13 -4.50 1.40
N LEU A 595 30.03 -4.29 0.67
CA LEU A 595 28.67 -4.56 1.16
C LEU A 595 28.34 -6.06 1.12
N VAL A 596 29.02 -6.78 0.23
CA VAL A 596 28.89 -8.20 -0.02
C VAL A 596 30.22 -8.87 0.26
N GLU A 597 30.21 -10.03 0.91
CA GLU A 597 31.42 -10.82 1.03
C GLU A 597 31.74 -11.48 -0.32
N PRO A 598 32.91 -11.22 -0.92
CA PRO A 598 33.17 -11.58 -2.30
C PRO A 598 33.26 -13.10 -2.54
N GLY A 599 33.30 -13.91 -1.47
CA GLY A 599 33.55 -15.36 -1.54
C GLY A 599 34.69 -15.72 -2.51
N PRO A 600 34.70 -16.95 -3.00
CA PRO A 600 35.44 -17.29 -4.21
C PRO A 600 34.70 -16.69 -5.42
N ARG A 601 35.24 -15.60 -5.98
CA ARG A 601 34.58 -14.86 -7.10
C ARG A 601 34.26 -15.77 -8.29
N GLY A 602 35.11 -16.77 -8.55
CA GLY A 602 34.86 -17.79 -9.58
C GLY A 602 33.56 -18.55 -9.33
N GLU A 603 33.32 -19.03 -8.12
CA GLU A 603 32.10 -19.76 -7.76
C GLU A 603 30.83 -18.90 -7.87
N ILE A 604 30.93 -17.59 -7.54
CA ILE A 604 29.81 -16.66 -7.73
C ILE A 604 29.46 -16.56 -9.22
N VAL A 605 30.45 -16.34 -10.07
CA VAL A 605 30.25 -16.22 -11.53
C VAL A 605 29.71 -17.52 -12.11
N SER A 606 30.28 -18.67 -11.73
CA SER A 606 29.79 -19.99 -12.17
C SER A 606 28.33 -20.21 -11.80
N ARG A 607 27.92 -19.88 -10.57
CA ARG A 607 26.51 -19.99 -10.15
C ARG A 607 25.58 -19.10 -10.97
N ILE A 608 25.99 -17.89 -11.32
CA ILE A 608 25.19 -16.98 -12.18
C ILE A 608 25.00 -17.60 -13.56
N ILE A 609 26.08 -18.05 -14.20
CA ILE A 609 26.05 -18.67 -15.54
C ILE A 609 25.10 -19.88 -15.51
N LEU A 610 25.30 -20.79 -14.55
CA LEU A 610 24.49 -22.01 -14.42
C LEU A 610 23.01 -21.71 -14.21
N ALA A 611 22.68 -20.71 -13.39
CA ALA A 611 21.30 -20.30 -13.16
C ALA A 611 20.64 -19.72 -14.41
N VAL A 612 21.37 -18.91 -15.19
CA VAL A 612 20.88 -18.33 -16.45
C VAL A 612 20.66 -19.43 -17.50
N VAL A 613 21.59 -20.37 -17.63
CA VAL A 613 21.45 -21.54 -18.53
C VAL A 613 20.20 -22.34 -18.19
N ALA A 614 20.01 -22.69 -16.91
CA ALA A 614 18.83 -23.44 -16.46
C ALA A 614 17.51 -22.69 -16.76
N HIS A 615 17.50 -21.36 -16.58
CA HIS A 615 16.35 -20.52 -16.86
C HIS A 615 16.03 -20.42 -18.36
N ASN A 616 17.04 -20.27 -19.21
CA ASN A 616 16.88 -20.19 -20.65
C ASN A 616 16.30 -21.49 -21.22
N LEU A 617 16.78 -22.65 -20.76
CA LEU A 617 16.23 -23.95 -21.17
C LEU A 617 14.77 -24.10 -20.76
N LYS A 618 14.43 -23.69 -19.53
CA LYS A 618 13.04 -23.69 -19.09
C LYS A 618 12.14 -22.81 -19.97
N LYS A 619 12.61 -21.63 -20.41
CA LYS A 619 11.84 -20.76 -21.32
C LYS A 619 11.61 -21.39 -22.69
N LYS A 620 12.54 -22.21 -23.18
CA LYS A 620 12.40 -22.95 -24.45
C LYS A 620 11.36 -24.07 -24.38
N GLY A 621 10.83 -24.40 -23.20
CA GLY A 621 9.79 -25.42 -23.01
C GLY A 621 10.30 -26.86 -23.19
N SER A 622 11.61 -27.05 -23.24
CA SER A 622 12.27 -28.33 -23.50
C SER A 622 12.21 -29.26 -22.28
N VAL A 623 12.31 -30.57 -22.53
CA VAL A 623 12.68 -31.54 -21.49
C VAL A 623 14.11 -31.21 -21.12
N ASN A 624 14.34 -30.52 -20.00
CA ASN A 624 15.68 -30.10 -19.57
C ASN A 624 16.54 -31.34 -19.24
N SER A 625 17.18 -31.96 -20.23
CA SER A 625 18.08 -33.09 -20.01
C SER A 625 19.50 -32.62 -19.66
N VAL A 626 20.35 -33.51 -19.16
CA VAL A 626 21.79 -33.19 -18.96
C VAL A 626 22.42 -32.80 -20.30
N LYS A 627 22.11 -33.51 -21.39
CA LYS A 627 22.59 -33.17 -22.73
C LYS A 627 22.21 -31.75 -23.15
N ASP A 628 20.93 -31.39 -23.01
CA ASP A 628 20.44 -30.06 -23.39
C ASP A 628 21.05 -28.97 -22.50
N PHE A 629 21.25 -29.27 -21.21
CA PHE A 629 21.93 -28.39 -20.27
C PHE A 629 23.38 -28.10 -20.67
N LEU A 630 24.13 -29.14 -21.03
CA LEU A 630 25.52 -28.98 -21.46
C LEU A 630 25.62 -28.32 -22.84
N ALA A 631 24.70 -28.60 -23.76
CA ALA A 631 24.62 -27.95 -25.06
C ALA A 631 24.39 -26.43 -24.94
N GLU A 632 23.49 -26.01 -24.04
CA GLU A 632 23.25 -24.59 -23.76
C GLU A 632 24.46 -23.94 -23.06
N LEU A 633 25.16 -24.68 -22.19
CA LEU A 633 26.31 -24.16 -21.45
C LEU A 633 27.56 -24.00 -22.31
N TYR A 634 27.87 -24.97 -23.17
CA TYR A 634 29.13 -25.04 -23.92
C TYR A 634 29.01 -24.73 -25.41
N HIS A 635 27.80 -24.53 -25.96
CA HIS A 635 27.52 -24.56 -27.41
C HIS A 635 27.69 -25.98 -27.98
N GLU A 636 26.87 -26.37 -28.98
CA GLU A 636 26.81 -27.77 -29.48
C GLU A 636 28.17 -28.33 -29.91
N ASP A 637 29.03 -27.48 -30.48
CA ASP A 637 30.36 -27.84 -30.99
C ASP A 637 31.43 -28.05 -29.90
N SER A 638 31.15 -27.67 -28.65
CA SER A 638 32.12 -27.78 -27.53
C SER A 638 31.59 -28.59 -26.35
N ILE A 639 30.56 -29.42 -26.57
CA ILE A 639 30.04 -30.31 -25.53
C ILE A 639 31.16 -31.30 -25.12
N PRO A 640 31.39 -31.52 -23.81
CA PRO A 640 32.34 -32.52 -23.33
C PRO A 640 32.02 -33.92 -23.86
N ASP A 641 33.03 -34.80 -23.95
CA ASP A 641 32.79 -36.19 -24.29
C ASP A 641 31.92 -36.86 -23.21
N LEU A 642 30.76 -37.40 -23.64
CA LEU A 642 29.78 -38.04 -22.77
C LEU A 642 29.78 -39.57 -22.90
N THR A 643 30.70 -40.16 -23.67
CA THR A 643 30.71 -41.60 -23.96
C THR A 643 30.83 -42.50 -22.73
N ASP A 644 31.48 -42.01 -21.67
CA ASP A 644 31.62 -42.73 -20.39
C ASP A 644 30.38 -42.65 -19.48
N PHE A 645 29.35 -41.88 -19.85
CA PHE A 645 28.12 -41.72 -19.06
C PHE A 645 26.98 -42.58 -19.60
N SER A 646 26.10 -43.03 -18.70
CA SER A 646 24.92 -43.80 -19.12
C SER A 646 23.86 -42.94 -19.80
N ASP A 647 23.11 -43.54 -20.74
CA ASP A 647 21.96 -42.88 -21.38
C ASP A 647 20.95 -42.34 -20.35
N ASP A 648 20.72 -43.08 -19.27
CA ASP A 648 19.82 -42.65 -18.19
C ASP A 648 20.27 -41.35 -17.50
N PHE A 649 21.58 -41.09 -17.45
CA PHE A 649 22.13 -39.83 -16.94
C PHE A 649 22.07 -38.74 -18.02
N ILE A 650 22.58 -39.02 -19.23
CA ILE A 650 22.62 -38.06 -20.35
C ILE A 650 21.23 -37.50 -20.65
N TYR A 651 20.22 -38.36 -20.61
CA TYR A 651 18.82 -38.01 -20.86
C TYR A 651 18.00 -37.81 -19.57
N GLY A 652 18.66 -37.81 -18.42
CA GLY A 652 18.09 -37.50 -17.10
C GLY A 652 17.74 -36.02 -16.98
N SER A 653 16.73 -35.71 -16.18
CA SER A 653 16.19 -34.35 -16.05
C SER A 653 17.00 -33.50 -15.06
N VAL A 654 17.34 -32.29 -15.47
CA VAL A 654 18.01 -31.23 -14.69
C VAL A 654 17.02 -30.09 -14.48
N THR A 655 16.74 -29.74 -13.23
CA THR A 655 15.90 -28.57 -12.93
C THR A 655 16.29 -27.94 -11.60
N PHE A 656 16.64 -26.66 -11.63
CA PHE A 656 16.90 -25.87 -10.45
C PHE A 656 16.61 -24.39 -10.73
N THR A 657 16.33 -23.62 -9.67
CA THR A 657 16.10 -22.17 -9.74
C THR A 657 17.10 -21.39 -8.89
N HIS A 658 17.84 -22.06 -8.01
CA HIS A 658 18.75 -21.40 -7.09
C HIS A 658 19.79 -22.33 -6.47
N PHE A 659 20.72 -21.72 -5.72
CA PHE A 659 21.79 -22.36 -4.98
C PHE A 659 21.68 -22.13 -3.48
N ASN A 660 21.98 -23.16 -2.69
CA ASN A 660 22.19 -23.05 -1.25
C ASN A 660 23.50 -23.75 -0.83
N ALA A 661 24.21 -23.21 0.16
CA ALA A 661 25.37 -23.89 0.73
C ALA A 661 24.98 -24.96 1.75
N VAL A 662 25.70 -26.08 1.76
CA VAL A 662 25.58 -27.13 2.79
C VAL A 662 26.86 -27.24 3.61
N SER A 663 26.71 -27.52 4.91
CA SER A 663 27.83 -27.74 5.83
C SER A 663 28.16 -29.21 6.07
N TYR A 664 27.43 -30.11 5.41
CA TYR A 664 27.51 -31.56 5.54
C TYR A 664 27.70 -32.21 4.16
N VAL A 665 28.00 -33.52 4.14
CA VAL A 665 28.06 -34.31 2.90
C VAL A 665 26.66 -34.88 2.64
N PRO A 666 25.97 -34.49 1.56
CA PRO A 666 24.60 -34.93 1.32
C PRO A 666 24.49 -36.42 1.06
N GLU A 667 23.48 -37.03 1.67
CA GLU A 667 23.07 -38.39 1.34
C GLU A 667 22.06 -38.38 0.19
N ARG A 668 21.77 -39.55 -0.36
CA ARG A 668 20.75 -39.75 -1.38
C ARG A 668 19.43 -39.02 -1.07
N LYS A 669 18.89 -39.18 0.14
CA LYS A 669 17.63 -38.52 0.52
C LYS A 669 17.70 -36.99 0.44
N ASP A 670 18.86 -36.40 0.76
CA ASP A 670 19.08 -34.95 0.63
C ASP A 670 18.97 -34.51 -0.83
N LEU A 671 19.56 -35.29 -1.73
CA LEU A 671 19.58 -34.99 -3.16
C LEU A 671 18.15 -35.03 -3.73
N GLU A 672 17.30 -35.92 -3.22
CA GLU A 672 15.86 -36.04 -3.55
C GLU A 672 15.13 -34.77 -3.11
N ASN A 673 15.43 -34.30 -1.90
CA ASN A 673 14.88 -33.07 -1.36
C ASN A 673 15.36 -31.84 -2.16
N PHE A 674 16.64 -31.77 -2.52
CA PHE A 674 17.20 -30.69 -3.32
C PHE A 674 16.58 -30.64 -4.72
N TYR A 675 16.42 -31.79 -5.38
CA TYR A 675 15.73 -31.87 -6.67
C TYR A 675 14.26 -31.43 -6.56
N LYS A 676 13.50 -31.96 -5.58
CA LYS A 676 12.10 -31.57 -5.34
C LYS A 676 11.95 -30.07 -5.06
N ARG A 677 12.95 -29.47 -4.44
CA ARG A 677 13.01 -28.03 -4.13
C ARG A 677 13.60 -27.19 -5.27
N ARG A 678 14.00 -27.80 -6.40
CA ARG A 678 14.70 -27.12 -7.51
C ARG A 678 15.93 -26.35 -7.02
N CYS A 679 16.72 -26.97 -6.16
CA CYS A 679 17.87 -26.37 -5.51
C CYS A 679 19.14 -27.12 -5.95
N ALA A 680 20.04 -26.41 -6.63
CA ALA A 680 21.44 -26.82 -6.70
C ALA A 680 22.14 -26.41 -5.40
N PHE A 681 23.28 -26.99 -5.07
CA PHE A 681 23.92 -26.66 -3.79
C PHE A 681 25.44 -26.60 -3.88
N ILE A 682 25.99 -25.78 -2.99
CA ILE A 682 27.44 -25.59 -2.84
C ILE A 682 27.90 -26.58 -1.79
N MET A 683 28.87 -27.40 -2.17
CA MET A 683 29.42 -28.45 -1.31
C MET A 683 30.07 -27.84 -0.07
N LYS A 684 30.18 -28.65 0.98
CA LYS A 684 30.93 -28.27 2.18
C LYS A 684 32.34 -27.81 1.79
N ARG A 685 32.82 -26.74 2.44
CA ARG A 685 34.19 -26.24 2.24
C ARG A 685 35.23 -27.37 2.35
N ASN A 686 36.18 -27.38 1.40
CA ASN A 686 37.21 -28.41 1.25
C ASN A 686 36.67 -29.82 0.94
N HIS A 687 35.46 -29.93 0.37
CA HIS A 687 34.99 -31.20 -0.14
C HIS A 687 35.90 -31.68 -1.28
N PRO A 688 36.40 -32.93 -1.25
CA PRO A 688 37.29 -33.40 -2.29
C PRO A 688 36.55 -33.51 -3.63
N GLY A 689 37.02 -32.75 -4.62
CA GLY A 689 36.74 -32.99 -6.04
C GLY A 689 35.66 -32.14 -6.70
N ALA A 690 34.75 -31.47 -5.98
CA ALA A 690 33.75 -30.60 -6.57
C ALA A 690 33.25 -29.53 -5.58
N ASP A 691 32.99 -28.32 -6.08
CA ASP A 691 32.48 -27.19 -5.29
C ASP A 691 30.96 -27.01 -5.43
N ILE A 692 30.39 -27.38 -6.58
CA ILE A 692 28.96 -27.24 -6.90
C ILE A 692 28.38 -28.61 -7.27
N CYS A 693 27.15 -28.87 -6.79
CA CYS A 693 26.39 -30.05 -7.16
C CYS A 693 25.01 -29.65 -7.71
N ILE A 694 24.63 -30.24 -8.84
CA ILE A 694 23.30 -30.08 -9.47
C ILE A 694 22.60 -31.44 -9.45
N PRO A 695 21.47 -31.59 -8.72
CA PRO A 695 20.72 -32.83 -8.71
C PRO A 695 20.13 -33.18 -10.10
N VAL A 696 20.24 -34.44 -10.50
CA VAL A 696 19.69 -34.98 -11.76
C VAL A 696 18.71 -36.11 -11.45
N ARG A 697 17.55 -36.12 -12.10
CA ARG A 697 16.56 -37.21 -12.01
C ARG A 697 16.66 -38.14 -13.21
N MET A 698 17.14 -39.37 -12.97
CA MET A 698 17.31 -40.42 -13.99
C MET A 698 15.96 -41.09 -14.36
N ARG A 699 15.90 -41.73 -15.55
CA ARG A 699 14.66 -42.28 -16.14
C ARG A 699 14.22 -43.65 -15.58
N THR A 700 15.13 -44.49 -15.08
CA THR A 700 14.75 -45.81 -14.55
C THR A 700 15.12 -45.98 -13.06
N LYS A 701 14.15 -46.54 -12.32
CA LYS A 701 14.09 -46.83 -10.86
C LYS A 701 13.66 -45.70 -9.94
N ILE A 702 12.41 -45.85 -9.49
CA ILE A 702 11.95 -45.51 -8.14
C ILE A 702 13.07 -45.89 -7.16
N SER A 703 13.54 -44.89 -6.42
CA SER A 703 14.65 -44.95 -5.48
C SER A 703 16.01 -45.16 -6.18
N CYS A 704 16.77 -44.07 -6.38
CA CYS A 704 18.25 -43.93 -6.42
C CYS A 704 18.60 -42.57 -7.01
N LEU A 705 18.81 -41.53 -6.19
CA LEU A 705 19.66 -40.45 -6.67
C LEU A 705 21.09 -40.91 -6.65
N SER A 706 21.67 -40.91 -7.82
CA SER A 706 23.08 -40.70 -8.04
C SER A 706 23.20 -39.33 -8.71
N PRO A 707 23.42 -38.24 -7.95
CA PRO A 707 23.91 -37.01 -8.55
C PRO A 707 25.31 -37.34 -9.01
N ILE A 708 25.52 -37.19 -10.31
CA ILE A 708 26.86 -37.24 -10.86
C ILE A 708 27.39 -35.82 -10.80
N ASN A 709 28.63 -35.69 -10.31
CA ASN A 709 29.33 -34.41 -10.32
C ASN A 709 29.59 -34.01 -11.77
N VAL A 710 29.00 -32.91 -12.22
CA VAL A 710 29.60 -32.17 -13.32
C VAL A 710 30.68 -31.31 -12.67
N LYS A 711 31.93 -31.75 -12.75
CA LYS A 711 33.06 -30.87 -12.48
C LYS A 711 33.12 -29.91 -13.66
N LEU A 712 32.72 -28.67 -13.44
CA LEU A 712 32.99 -27.56 -14.36
C LEU A 712 34.28 -26.88 -13.95
#